data_AF-A0A8H6UFS3-F1
#
_entry.id   AF-A0A8H6UFS3-F1
#
_cell.length_a   1.000
_cell.length_b   1.000
_cell.length_c   1.000
_cell.angle_alpha   90.00
_cell.angle_beta   90.00
_cell.angle_gamma   90.00
#
_symmetry.space_group_name_H-M   'P 1'
#
loop_
_entity.id
_entity.type
_entity.pdbx_description
1 polymer ?
#
loop_
_entity_poly.entity_id
_entity_poly.type
_entity_poly.pdbx_seq_one_letter_code
_entity_poly.pdbx_strand_id
1 'polypeptide(L)'
;MRLYVSHFLSTWNSRMFEFGAVLFLASIFQGTLLYASIYALVRSASAVVLSSWLGSKMDRSNRLVAIRHSIVWQRVPVAVSCACFVALLMPSVRESEPIVSGLFLAVNLLACVEKLAATANTVAVERDWVIIISDALAIERQDLNASMRRIDLFCKLVAPVVISLIDGLCTKVAVWTVLGVNVLCVFIEYIAIAQVYKAIPELVRTSSGTEAVEDAPEHHRTTSQQSMIRRAVHMVKQAASPWKEYVASPVFLASLSLSLLYLTVLSFGTTMVTYLLHTGFDPLQVSGMRIGAVLAELSGTWAAPFIMGRIGPIRSGLWFLNWQLGCLATAAVAFALYDANSRLVAASLIVGVALSRIGLWGFDLSVQFLVQEGIEEDARGRFSSTEMGVQNVFEMLSFATTIVFPLPEQFKYPVFISYGAIALAAICFAAYAPPRARGLGRSGPRRRSGCLTCRARKVRCDETKPICANCTRLRLGCVYKSIVPAAVPRQGNGHTTAVTGNPTANTFQRPDVSYFNTVLRPDAQQAYRAPHAADASQMRPVDNGATSSGPFDMLGFISEITSELERKHLDLTNGLSEFTNATSSKASDDTTNVSHTIRSMSWDSSVYSKGTQSQSPAPDGLWPETGAAYEEHLLAYFLSSEPPPTIFGPVNLEWKYVREVIVVQSREFRPLRNSIYCFAEVHKAVMEGGQPHSASTYHQQASLEGQSYIFGHVDEPTLGKVFTTVFLLMLSESLSSPDLGRHGTSFLHSAYLLLQRFHDQIQSWTGFGRLVVSWVSLLDVKSLIAGRDGDPLVELGSLAELSTAQNELSGAVSGIMEDRQVDKKVTEDYLLSKPGYLVYDAIVGPAFRFFVQAQQIIRRIVCIDLHHRSRGTLGDEFEVLQIAHRVGADLETLWNCRPPVLDVYDRPEELLDSLSQSVADEVCRTFRQYKANFLATFIYLHRVAFAIYPRTDRVNRAVDEIIQLATAESASTQRHLPVSFFWPLFIAGLEGTLTQRRWIVQEMQRMAASDSDMTQRHPNASKVLFLLEEMTRRQDASRTWADSRCVRRELFTDFYVLI
;
A
#
# COMPACT_ATOMS: atom_id res chain seq x y z
N MET A 1 16.05 9.54 26.12
CA MET A 1 15.47 10.74 26.81
C MET A 1 16.49 11.82 27.14
N ARG A 2 17.48 11.61 28.03
CA ARG A 2 18.44 12.68 28.42
C ARG A 2 19.19 13.31 27.23
N LEU A 3 19.61 12.47 26.27
CA LEU A 3 20.22 12.92 25.01
C LEU A 3 19.27 13.81 24.20
N TYR A 4 18.00 13.43 24.09
CA TYR A 4 16.98 14.20 23.36
C TYR A 4 16.69 15.55 24.02
N VAL A 5 16.65 15.61 25.36
CA VAL A 5 16.51 16.88 26.09
C VAL A 5 17.70 17.79 25.80
N SER A 6 18.92 17.25 25.87
CA SER A 6 20.13 18.02 25.55
C SER A 6 20.11 18.56 24.11
N HIS A 7 19.80 17.69 23.15
CA HIS A 7 19.74 18.05 21.74
C HIS A 7 18.63 19.09 21.46
N PHE A 8 17.44 18.91 22.05
CA PHE A 8 16.36 19.90 21.98
C PHE A 8 16.79 21.28 22.52
N LEU A 9 17.38 21.35 23.72
CA LEU A 9 17.83 22.60 24.32
C LEU A 9 18.96 23.28 23.52
N SER A 10 19.83 22.49 22.90
CA SER A 10 20.86 22.99 21.98
C SER A 10 20.24 23.61 20.73
N THR A 11 19.46 22.82 19.99
CA THR A 11 18.85 23.25 18.73
C THR A 11 17.87 24.39 18.93
N TRP A 12 17.01 24.34 19.95
CA TRP A 12 16.04 25.39 20.27
C TRP A 12 16.72 26.74 20.43
N ASN A 13 17.74 26.81 21.28
CA ASN A 13 18.45 28.05 21.55
C ASN A 13 19.25 28.54 20.34
N SER A 14 19.93 27.65 19.62
CA SER A 14 20.68 28.06 18.43
C SER A 14 19.74 28.66 17.39
N ARG A 15 18.56 28.07 17.16
CA ARG A 15 17.55 28.61 16.24
C ARG A 15 16.90 29.90 16.74
N MET A 16 16.60 29.99 18.04
CA MET A 16 16.09 31.20 18.67
C MET A 16 17.08 32.38 18.53
N PHE A 17 18.37 32.14 18.79
CA PHE A 17 19.40 33.17 18.66
C PHE A 17 19.71 33.50 17.19
N GLU A 18 19.85 32.49 16.34
CA GLU A 18 20.11 32.65 14.90
C GLU A 18 19.05 33.55 14.27
N PHE A 19 17.76 33.35 14.60
CA PHE A 19 16.71 34.20 14.09
C PHE A 19 16.58 35.52 14.85
N GLY A 20 16.63 35.49 16.18
CA GLY A 20 16.48 36.66 17.04
C GLY A 20 17.54 37.73 16.82
N ALA A 21 18.81 37.34 16.67
CA ALA A 21 19.91 38.29 16.43
C ALA A 21 19.67 39.14 15.17
N VAL A 22 19.10 38.54 14.13
CA VAL A 22 18.84 39.26 12.88
C VAL A 22 17.63 40.20 13.03
N LEU A 23 16.59 39.80 13.76
CA LEU A 23 15.49 40.71 14.15
C LEU A 23 16.01 41.89 14.97
N PHE A 24 16.88 41.63 15.95
CA PHE A 24 17.43 42.70 16.79
C PHE A 24 18.23 43.69 15.95
N LEU A 25 19.05 43.22 15.00
CA LEU A 25 19.77 44.07 14.06
C LEU A 25 18.83 44.91 13.19
N ALA A 26 17.72 44.33 12.71
CA ALA A 26 16.72 45.06 11.93
C ALA A 26 15.99 46.14 12.75
N SER A 27 15.70 45.85 14.02
CA SER A 27 15.05 46.78 14.95
C SER A 27 16.00 47.89 15.42
N ILE A 28 17.30 47.59 15.58
CA ILE A 28 18.34 48.57 15.95
C ILE A 28 18.64 49.50 14.76
N PHE A 29 19.00 48.94 13.60
CA PHE A 29 19.37 49.68 12.40
C PHE A 29 18.20 49.80 11.42
N GLN A 30 17.21 50.60 11.82
CA GLN A 30 16.03 50.87 10.99
C GLN A 30 16.42 51.55 9.67
N GLY A 31 15.75 51.16 8.57
CA GLY A 31 15.91 51.80 7.25
C GLY A 31 17.03 51.22 6.38
N THR A 32 17.74 50.18 6.80
CA THR A 32 18.73 49.50 5.96
C THR A 32 18.72 47.99 6.16
N LEU A 33 18.98 47.25 5.08
CA LEU A 33 19.13 45.80 5.07
C LEU A 33 20.58 45.36 5.33
N LEU A 34 21.53 46.29 5.25
CA LEU A 34 22.97 46.01 5.17
C LEU A 34 23.51 45.24 6.38
N TYR A 35 23.21 45.71 7.60
CA TYR A 35 23.77 45.11 8.83
C TYR A 35 23.29 43.68 9.06
N ALA A 36 22.00 43.43 8.82
CA ALA A 36 21.41 42.09 8.91
C ALA A 36 22.00 41.13 7.86
N SER A 37 22.18 41.60 6.63
CA SER A 37 22.72 40.79 5.54
C SER A 37 24.21 40.50 5.68
N ILE A 38 25.01 41.47 6.15
CA ILE A 38 26.44 41.22 6.48
C ILE A 38 26.54 40.18 7.60
N TYR A 39 25.74 40.33 8.65
CA TYR A 39 25.71 39.36 9.76
C TYR A 39 25.40 37.95 9.27
N ALA A 40 24.34 37.79 8.48
CA ALA A 40 23.94 36.49 7.94
C ALA A 40 25.00 35.90 7.00
N LEU A 41 25.57 36.73 6.11
CA LEU A 41 26.63 36.33 5.18
C LEU A 41 27.89 35.84 5.91
N VAL A 42 28.42 36.65 6.84
CA VAL A 42 29.66 36.35 7.57
C VAL A 42 29.50 35.11 8.44
N ARG A 43 28.36 35.00 9.13
CA ARG A 43 28.01 33.82 9.94
C ARG A 43 27.96 32.56 9.07
N SER A 44 27.26 32.58 7.94
CA SER A 44 27.15 31.41 7.05
C SER A 44 28.48 31.06 6.38
N ALA A 45 29.24 32.06 5.92
CA ALA A 45 30.56 31.85 5.32
C ALA A 45 31.55 31.20 6.30
N SER A 46 31.51 31.59 7.58
CA SER A 46 32.39 31.02 8.61
C SER A 46 32.18 29.51 8.79
N ALA A 47 30.93 29.03 8.73
CA ALA A 47 30.62 27.61 8.84
C ALA A 47 31.17 26.82 7.65
N VAL A 48 31.03 27.36 6.43
CA VAL A 48 31.52 26.70 5.20
C VAL A 48 33.05 26.62 5.20
N VAL A 49 33.73 27.75 5.42
CA VAL A 49 35.20 27.85 5.31
C VAL A 49 35.90 27.06 6.42
N LEU A 50 35.35 27.03 7.63
CA LEU A 50 36.01 26.43 8.81
C LEU A 50 35.52 25.01 9.15
N SER A 51 34.56 24.47 8.40
CA SER A 51 34.02 23.11 8.61
C SER A 51 35.09 22.01 8.62
N SER A 52 36.06 22.08 7.71
CA SER A 52 37.14 21.08 7.57
C SER A 52 38.11 21.10 8.76
N TRP A 53 38.49 22.31 9.22
CA TRP A 53 39.31 22.50 10.40
C TRP A 53 38.59 22.01 11.67
N LEU A 54 37.30 22.30 11.77
CA LEU A 54 36.48 21.91 12.91
C LEU A 54 36.39 20.39 13.06
N GLY A 55 36.17 19.66 11.96
CA GLY A 55 36.14 18.19 11.95
C GLY A 55 37.46 17.59 12.46
N SER A 56 38.59 18.00 11.88
CA SER A 56 39.92 17.48 12.28
C SER A 56 40.27 17.78 13.75
N LYS A 57 39.84 18.92 14.28
CA LYS A 57 40.07 19.27 15.69
C LYS A 57 39.18 18.45 16.62
N MET A 58 37.95 18.17 16.21
CA MET A 58 36.99 17.38 16.97
C MET A 58 37.44 15.91 17.07
N ASP A 59 37.95 15.33 15.98
CA ASP A 59 38.48 13.96 15.95
C ASP A 59 39.68 13.75 16.88
N ARG A 60 40.47 14.81 17.14
CA ARG A 60 41.64 14.78 18.04
C ARG A 60 41.32 15.06 19.50
N SER A 61 40.10 15.49 19.81
CA SER A 61 39.71 15.94 21.15
C SER A 61 39.00 14.83 21.91
N ASN A 62 39.21 14.76 23.24
CA ASN A 62 38.46 13.86 24.10
C ASN A 62 36.94 14.12 23.96
N ARG A 63 36.16 13.10 23.63
CA ARG A 63 34.71 13.18 23.32
C ARG A 63 33.90 14.04 24.31
N LEU A 64 34.06 13.80 25.60
CA LEU A 64 33.36 14.55 26.65
C LEU A 64 33.82 16.02 26.74
N VAL A 65 35.12 16.24 26.60
CA VAL A 65 35.73 17.57 26.67
C VAL A 65 35.33 18.39 25.44
N ALA A 66 35.32 17.76 24.26
CA ALA A 66 34.89 18.35 23.00
C ALA A 66 33.45 18.87 23.08
N ILE A 67 32.50 18.03 23.53
CA ILE A 67 31.09 18.42 23.66
C ILE A 67 30.87 19.45 24.76
N ARG A 68 31.54 19.33 25.91
CA ARG A 68 31.43 20.36 26.96
C ARG A 68 31.94 21.72 26.47
N HIS A 69 33.05 21.73 25.75
CA HIS A 69 33.55 22.95 25.16
C HIS A 69 32.65 23.48 24.05
N SER A 70 32.06 22.63 23.20
CA SER A 70 31.13 23.09 22.17
C SER A 70 29.89 23.73 22.79
N ILE A 71 29.35 23.18 23.88
CA ILE A 71 28.22 23.80 24.61
C ILE A 71 28.65 25.15 25.18
N VAL A 72 29.76 25.21 25.92
CA VAL A 72 30.20 26.49 26.54
C VAL A 72 30.48 27.55 25.47
N TRP A 73 31.18 27.20 24.40
CA TRP A 73 31.48 28.11 23.28
C TRP A 73 30.29 28.41 22.37
N GLN A 74 29.18 27.68 22.51
CA GLN A 74 27.90 28.05 21.90
C GLN A 74 27.16 29.07 22.79
N ARG A 75 27.28 28.98 24.11
CA ARG A 75 26.50 29.78 25.07
C ARG A 75 27.13 31.12 25.42
N VAL A 76 28.45 31.16 25.61
CA VAL A 76 29.18 32.38 25.98
C VAL A 76 29.05 33.45 24.90
N PRO A 77 29.27 33.16 23.60
CA PRO A 77 29.11 34.19 22.58
C PRO A 77 27.68 34.73 22.50
N VAL A 78 26.65 33.89 22.68
CA VAL A 78 25.25 34.36 22.74
C VAL A 78 25.04 35.35 23.88
N ALA A 79 25.54 35.04 25.08
CA ALA A 79 25.39 35.93 26.23
C ALA A 79 26.11 37.28 26.02
N VAL A 80 27.32 37.24 25.45
CA VAL A 80 28.08 38.47 25.10
C VAL A 80 27.39 39.24 23.98
N SER A 81 26.86 38.56 22.96
CA SER A 81 26.08 39.19 21.89
C SER A 81 24.81 39.86 22.43
N CYS A 82 24.11 39.24 23.38
CA CYS A 82 22.97 39.88 24.07
C CYS A 82 23.40 41.15 24.81
N ALA A 83 24.54 41.14 25.52
CA ALA A 83 25.07 42.35 26.15
C ALA A 83 25.40 43.44 25.12
N CYS A 84 26.00 43.08 23.98
CA CYS A 84 26.24 44.00 22.86
C CYS A 84 24.93 44.56 22.29
N PHE A 85 23.89 43.73 22.12
CA PHE A 85 22.57 44.19 21.64
C PHE A 85 21.89 45.13 22.64
N VAL A 86 21.97 44.83 23.94
CA VAL A 86 21.47 45.75 24.99
C VAL A 86 22.23 47.08 24.94
N ALA A 87 23.56 47.07 24.77
CA ALA A 87 24.36 48.28 24.60
C ALA A 87 23.99 49.08 23.34
N LEU A 88 23.79 48.40 22.20
CA LEU A 88 23.33 49.02 20.95
C LEU A 88 21.91 49.60 21.03
N LEU A 89 21.08 49.11 21.96
CA LEU A 89 19.75 49.66 22.26
C LEU A 89 19.78 50.87 23.21
N MET A 90 20.94 51.23 23.78
CA MET A 90 21.08 52.42 24.61
C MET A 90 21.30 53.68 23.75
N PRO A 91 20.49 54.74 23.93
CA PRO A 91 20.63 55.97 23.14
C PRO A 91 22.02 56.60 23.21
N SER A 92 22.63 56.61 24.40
CA SER A 92 23.96 57.21 24.65
C SER A 92 25.10 56.54 23.88
N VAL A 93 24.99 55.25 23.57
CA VAL A 93 26.00 54.49 22.82
C VAL A 93 25.85 54.74 21.32
N ARG A 94 24.61 54.95 20.86
CA ARG A 94 24.27 55.12 19.45
C ARG A 94 24.76 56.44 18.85
N GLU A 95 25.08 57.43 19.68
CA GLU A 95 25.67 58.71 19.23
C GLU A 95 27.14 58.57 18.79
N SER A 96 27.82 57.47 19.14
CA SER A 96 29.23 57.24 18.81
C SER A 96 29.41 56.17 17.73
N GLU A 97 29.52 56.60 16.47
CA GLU A 97 29.82 55.74 15.30
C GLU A 97 30.96 54.70 15.49
N PRO A 98 32.14 55.02 16.08
CA PRO A 98 33.20 54.02 16.26
C PRO A 98 32.81 52.92 17.27
N ILE A 99 32.01 53.26 18.28
CA ILE A 99 31.54 52.31 19.29
C ILE A 99 30.48 51.39 18.67
N VAL A 100 29.55 51.95 17.90
CA VAL A 100 28.52 51.19 17.16
C VAL A 100 29.18 50.21 16.18
N SER A 101 30.14 50.68 15.38
CA SER A 101 30.89 49.84 14.43
C SER A 101 31.70 48.74 15.14
N GLY A 102 32.34 49.07 16.27
CA GLY A 102 33.07 48.11 17.09
C GLY A 102 32.17 47.03 17.70
N LEU A 103 31.01 47.42 18.23
CA LEU A 103 30.00 46.49 18.76
C LEU A 103 29.41 45.60 17.67
N PHE A 104 29.13 46.16 16.48
CA PHE A 104 28.66 45.38 15.34
C PHE A 104 29.71 44.36 14.88
N LEU A 105 30.99 44.75 14.77
CA LEU A 105 32.09 43.84 14.46
C LEU A 105 32.19 42.72 15.50
N ALA A 106 32.11 43.06 16.79
CA ALA A 106 32.11 42.08 17.87
C ALA A 106 30.94 41.09 17.73
N VAL A 107 29.72 41.57 17.47
CA VAL A 107 28.54 40.70 17.26
C VAL A 107 28.74 39.74 16.08
N ASN A 108 29.34 40.20 14.97
CA ASN A 108 29.65 39.34 13.83
C ASN A 108 30.66 38.23 14.18
N LEU A 109 31.76 38.60 14.85
CA LEU A 109 32.79 37.64 15.27
C LEU A 109 32.23 36.61 16.26
N LEU A 110 31.44 37.06 17.24
CA LEU A 110 30.78 36.19 18.20
C LEU A 110 29.79 35.24 17.53
N ALA A 111 29.08 35.69 16.50
CA ALA A 111 28.18 34.85 15.72
C ALA A 111 28.92 33.78 14.91
N CYS A 112 30.13 34.04 14.42
CA CYS A 112 30.97 33.01 13.84
C CYS A 112 31.32 31.94 14.88
N VAL A 113 31.79 32.36 16.06
CA VAL A 113 32.16 31.43 17.15
C VAL A 113 30.96 30.57 17.57
N GLU A 114 29.79 31.19 17.78
CA GLU A 114 28.57 30.45 18.11
C GLU A 114 28.18 29.46 17.00
N LYS A 115 28.23 29.87 15.73
CA LYS A 115 27.85 28.99 14.61
C LYS A 115 28.77 27.79 14.50
N LEU A 116 30.08 28.00 14.67
CA LEU A 116 31.07 26.91 14.69
C LEU A 116 30.83 25.98 15.88
N ALA A 117 30.59 26.53 17.07
CA ALA A 117 30.35 25.74 18.27
C ALA A 117 29.05 24.93 18.19
N ALA A 118 27.97 25.52 17.66
CA ALA A 118 26.72 24.83 17.38
C ALA A 118 26.92 23.69 16.38
N THR A 119 27.65 23.95 15.29
CA THR A 119 27.98 22.93 14.29
C THR A 119 28.80 21.79 14.91
N ALA A 120 29.79 22.10 15.75
CA ALA A 120 30.57 21.09 16.48
C ALA A 120 29.70 20.25 17.41
N ASN A 121 28.76 20.88 18.14
CA ASN A 121 27.83 20.19 19.03
C ASN A 121 26.97 19.19 18.25
N THR A 122 26.36 19.63 17.14
CA THR A 122 25.56 18.77 16.27
C THR A 122 26.37 17.62 15.71
N VAL A 123 27.57 17.86 15.17
CA VAL A 123 28.39 16.77 14.60
C VAL A 123 28.86 15.79 15.68
N ALA A 124 29.31 16.28 16.84
CA ALA A 124 29.73 15.40 17.94
C ALA A 124 28.59 14.52 18.46
N VAL A 125 27.36 15.06 18.51
CA VAL A 125 26.20 14.30 18.96
C VAL A 125 25.70 13.35 17.87
N GLU A 126 25.35 13.85 16.68
CA GLU A 126 24.69 13.07 15.64
C GLU A 126 25.61 12.07 14.94
N ARG A 127 26.90 12.39 14.79
CA ARG A 127 27.84 11.53 14.03
C ARG A 127 28.72 10.63 14.88
N ASP A 128 28.91 10.94 16.17
CA ASP A 128 29.76 10.12 17.05
C ASP A 128 28.94 9.53 18.21
N TRP A 129 28.28 10.35 19.03
CA TRP A 129 27.57 9.85 20.21
C TRP A 129 26.35 9.01 19.87
N VAL A 130 25.54 9.37 18.86
CA VAL A 130 24.37 8.56 18.46
C VAL A 130 24.77 7.13 18.08
N ILE A 131 25.88 6.98 17.37
CA ILE A 131 26.38 5.67 16.94
C ILE A 131 26.72 4.83 18.16
N ILE A 132 27.51 5.38 19.09
CA ILE A 132 27.94 4.67 20.31
C ILE A 132 26.73 4.35 21.21
N ILE A 133 25.79 5.29 21.35
CA ILE A 133 24.62 5.12 22.19
C ILE A 133 23.66 4.09 21.60
N SER A 134 23.51 4.08 20.27
CA SER A 134 22.71 3.09 19.54
C SER A 134 23.28 1.69 19.72
N ASP A 135 24.59 1.53 19.57
CA ASP A 135 25.27 0.24 19.74
C ASP A 135 25.20 -0.23 21.20
N ALA A 136 25.43 0.66 22.18
CA ALA A 136 25.39 0.34 23.60
C ALA A 136 23.99 -0.05 24.12
N LEU A 137 22.93 0.52 23.53
CA LEU A 137 21.54 0.30 23.95
C LEU A 137 20.79 -0.67 23.04
N ALA A 138 21.44 -1.20 21.99
CA ALA A 138 20.84 -2.02 20.94
C ALA A 138 19.56 -1.39 20.33
N ILE A 139 19.52 -0.06 20.22
CA ILE A 139 18.43 0.68 19.56
C ILE A 139 18.86 0.96 18.13
N GLU A 140 17.97 0.79 17.15
CA GLU A 140 18.29 1.07 15.76
C GLU A 140 18.71 2.53 15.54
N ARG A 141 19.83 2.74 14.84
CA ARG A 141 20.38 4.09 14.54
C ARG A 141 19.36 4.97 13.82
N GLN A 142 18.49 4.36 13.02
CA GLN A 142 17.45 5.05 12.26
C GLN A 142 16.43 5.74 13.18
N ASP A 143 16.01 5.09 14.26
CA ASP A 143 15.04 5.63 15.23
C ASP A 143 15.61 6.80 16.03
N LEU A 144 16.89 6.71 16.44
CA LEU A 144 17.57 7.82 17.10
C LEU A 144 17.69 9.02 16.15
N ASN A 145 18.15 8.79 14.92
CA ASN A 145 18.29 9.84 13.91
C ASN A 145 16.94 10.46 13.52
N ALA A 146 15.89 9.66 13.36
CA ALA A 146 14.54 10.14 13.06
C ALA A 146 13.99 11.01 14.20
N SER A 147 14.24 10.62 15.46
CA SER A 147 13.85 11.41 16.63
C SER A 147 14.61 12.73 16.73
N MET A 148 15.90 12.74 16.43
CA MET A 148 16.70 13.97 16.34
C MET A 148 16.18 14.87 15.22
N ARG A 149 15.90 14.32 14.04
CA ARG A 149 15.37 15.09 12.91
C ARG A 149 14.00 15.72 13.18
N ARG A 150 13.13 15.03 13.94
CA ARG A 150 11.84 15.58 14.39
C ARG A 150 12.03 16.78 15.32
N ILE A 151 12.97 16.68 16.26
CA ILE A 151 13.33 17.79 17.16
C ILE A 151 13.86 18.99 16.36
N ASP A 152 14.73 18.74 15.39
CA ASP A 152 15.26 19.78 14.50
C ASP A 152 14.17 20.51 13.73
N LEU A 153 13.25 19.77 13.11
CA LEU A 153 12.15 20.34 12.35
C LEU A 153 11.22 21.17 13.25
N PHE A 154 10.90 20.65 14.44
CA PHE A 154 10.10 21.36 15.43
C PHE A 154 10.75 22.70 15.83
N CYS A 155 12.04 22.67 16.21
CA CYS A 155 12.78 23.86 16.59
C CYS A 155 12.90 24.85 15.43
N LYS A 156 13.11 24.38 14.19
CA LYS A 156 13.21 25.23 12.99
C LYS A 156 11.91 26.00 12.71
N LEU A 157 10.75 25.41 13.00
CA LEU A 157 9.44 26.03 12.76
C LEU A 157 8.98 26.90 13.92
N VAL A 158 9.14 26.42 15.17
CA VAL A 158 8.52 27.05 16.34
C VAL A 158 9.41 28.12 16.98
N ALA A 159 10.73 27.89 17.07
CA ALA A 159 11.63 28.83 17.75
C ALA A 159 11.62 30.25 17.11
N PRO A 160 11.65 30.39 15.76
CA PRO A 160 11.55 31.71 15.12
C PRO A 160 10.21 32.41 15.38
N VAL A 161 9.10 31.67 15.48
CA VAL A 161 7.77 32.22 15.78
C VAL A 161 7.73 32.79 17.20
N VAL A 162 8.23 32.03 18.18
CA VAL A 162 8.27 32.47 19.58
C VAL A 162 9.08 33.75 19.73
N ILE A 163 10.30 33.80 19.17
CA ILE A 163 11.13 35.01 19.30
C ILE A 163 10.55 36.19 18.53
N SER A 164 9.94 35.98 17.37
CA SER A 164 9.26 37.03 16.59
C SER A 164 8.08 37.62 17.34
N LEU A 165 7.29 36.80 18.04
CA LEU A 165 6.18 37.27 18.85
C LEU A 165 6.66 38.14 20.02
N ILE A 166 7.73 37.73 20.69
CA ILE A 166 8.30 38.47 21.82
C ILE A 166 8.96 39.77 21.36
N ASP A 167 9.72 39.74 20.26
CA ASP A 167 10.30 40.95 19.65
C ASP A 167 9.22 41.93 19.18
N GLY A 168 8.12 41.40 18.62
CA GLY A 168 6.96 42.19 18.22
C GLY A 168 6.26 42.93 19.36
N LEU A 169 6.44 42.47 20.61
CA LEU A 169 6.01 43.19 21.81
C LEU A 169 7.06 44.22 22.25
N CYS A 170 8.30 43.79 22.43
CA CYS A 170 9.42 44.65 22.80
C CYS A 170 10.78 43.99 22.52
N THR A 171 11.59 44.59 21.66
CA THR A 171 12.95 44.11 21.34
C THR A 171 13.85 43.97 22.58
N LYS A 172 13.74 44.87 23.57
CA LYS A 172 14.51 44.76 24.82
C LYS A 172 14.12 43.48 25.59
N VAL A 173 12.82 43.20 25.71
CA VAL A 173 12.32 41.99 26.38
C VAL A 173 12.75 40.75 25.62
N ALA A 174 12.76 40.79 24.29
CA ALA A 174 13.23 39.69 23.45
C ALA A 174 14.71 39.38 23.66
N VAL A 175 15.58 40.39 23.71
CA VAL A 175 17.02 40.21 24.01
C VAL A 175 17.23 39.61 25.40
N TRP A 176 16.53 40.12 26.43
CA TRP A 176 16.59 39.58 27.79
C TRP A 176 16.05 38.14 27.88
N THR A 177 15.00 37.82 27.11
CA THR A 177 14.47 36.46 27.04
C THR A 177 15.48 35.50 26.43
N VAL A 178 16.11 35.87 25.32
CA VAL A 178 17.18 35.05 24.71
C VAL A 178 18.32 34.84 25.70
N LEU A 179 18.74 35.88 26.42
CA LEU A 179 19.77 35.76 27.46
C LEU A 179 19.33 34.82 28.58
N GLY A 180 18.11 34.97 29.11
CA GLY A 180 17.58 34.16 30.20
C GLY A 180 17.43 32.69 29.83
N VAL A 181 16.85 32.39 28.66
CA VAL A 181 16.72 31.02 28.15
C VAL A 181 18.12 30.43 27.90
N ASN A 182 19.04 31.19 27.31
CA ASN A 182 20.40 30.74 27.06
C ASN A 182 21.12 30.34 28.36
N VAL A 183 21.06 31.16 29.42
CA VAL A 183 21.69 30.88 30.72
C VAL A 183 21.05 29.67 31.41
N LEU A 184 19.72 29.60 31.43
CA LEU A 184 18.99 28.52 32.09
C LEU A 184 19.26 27.16 31.41
N CYS A 185 19.26 27.13 30.08
CA CYS A 185 19.45 25.89 29.33
C CYS A 185 20.87 25.33 29.47
N VAL A 186 21.91 26.15 29.64
CA VAL A 186 23.30 25.65 29.81
C VAL A 186 23.39 24.67 30.96
N PHE A 187 22.82 25.03 32.11
CA PHE A 187 22.92 24.22 33.32
C PHE A 187 22.25 22.86 33.14
N ILE A 188 21.05 22.86 32.55
CA ILE A 188 20.28 21.64 32.28
C ILE A 188 21.00 20.76 31.26
N GLU A 189 21.47 21.35 30.16
CA GLU A 189 22.18 20.65 29.08
C GLU A 189 23.48 20.03 29.56
N TYR A 190 24.27 20.77 30.35
CA TYR A 190 25.55 20.31 30.89
C TYR A 190 25.37 19.12 31.85
N ILE A 191 24.33 19.16 32.69
CA ILE A 191 23.98 18.04 33.58
C ILE A 191 23.46 16.84 32.77
N ALA A 192 22.57 17.07 31.80
CA ALA A 192 22.02 16.00 30.97
C ALA A 192 23.12 15.22 30.24
N ILE A 193 24.09 15.90 29.64
CA ILE A 193 25.22 15.27 28.95
C ILE A 193 26.16 14.57 29.93
N ALA A 194 26.43 15.15 31.10
CA ALA A 194 27.22 14.48 32.12
C ALA A 194 26.55 13.18 32.61
N GLN A 195 25.22 13.15 32.71
CA GLN A 195 24.46 11.96 33.05
C GLN A 195 24.45 10.91 31.93
N VAL A 196 24.36 11.33 30.65
CA VAL A 196 24.48 10.42 29.50
C VAL A 196 25.86 9.76 29.48
N TYR A 197 26.92 10.55 29.66
CA TYR A 197 28.29 10.04 29.68
C TYR A 197 28.54 9.05 30.82
N LYS A 198 28.00 9.31 32.02
CA LYS A 198 28.11 8.37 33.15
C LYS A 198 27.31 7.08 32.94
N ALA A 199 26.21 7.14 32.19
CA ALA A 199 25.33 5.99 31.99
C ALA A 199 25.87 4.99 30.95
N ILE A 200 26.72 5.43 30.02
CA ILE A 200 27.20 4.60 28.90
C ILE A 200 28.72 4.49 28.98
N PRO A 201 29.26 3.41 29.58
CA PRO A 201 30.70 3.26 29.82
C PRO A 201 31.51 3.15 28.52
N GLU A 202 30.89 2.80 27.40
CA GLU A 202 31.52 2.74 26.07
C GLU A 202 31.96 4.13 25.56
N LEU A 203 31.34 5.22 26.04
CA LEU A 203 31.77 6.60 25.77
C LEU A 203 33.09 6.96 26.48
N VAL A 204 33.51 6.18 27.49
CA VAL A 204 34.71 6.42 28.30
C VAL A 204 35.97 5.84 27.66
N ARG A 205 35.85 4.83 26.79
CA ARG A 205 37.01 4.25 26.11
C ARG A 205 37.68 5.26 25.19
N THR A 206 38.78 5.83 25.66
CA THR A 206 39.71 6.61 24.86
C THR A 206 40.98 5.79 24.67
N SER A 207 41.37 5.60 23.41
CA SER A 207 42.71 5.20 22.96
C SER A 207 43.36 3.96 23.58
N SER A 208 43.14 2.80 22.97
CA SER A 208 44.11 1.70 22.93
C SER A 208 43.94 0.95 21.61
N GLY A 209 44.83 1.23 20.65
CA GLY A 209 44.79 0.59 19.33
C GLY A 209 45.69 1.23 18.28
N THR A 210 46.86 1.74 18.69
CA THR A 210 48.02 1.74 17.81
C THR A 210 48.48 0.29 17.68
N GLU A 211 47.91 -0.43 16.71
CA GLU A 211 48.62 -1.48 15.95
C GLU A 211 48.80 -0.82 14.56
N ALA A 212 49.94 -0.23 14.19
CA ALA A 212 51.26 -0.84 14.12
C ALA A 212 51.21 -2.24 13.48
N VAL A 213 50.67 -2.30 12.26
CA VAL A 213 51.30 -3.13 11.22
C VAL A 213 52.21 -2.19 10.44
N GLU A 214 53.44 -2.09 10.92
CA GLU A 214 54.59 -1.86 10.04
C GLU A 214 54.66 -3.04 9.07
N ASP A 215 54.63 -2.76 7.77
CA ASP A 215 55.63 -3.35 6.88
C ASP A 215 55.83 -2.51 5.61
N ALA A 216 57.12 -2.21 5.38
CA ALA A 216 57.79 -1.77 4.15
C ALA A 216 57.88 -0.25 3.84
N PRO A 217 58.99 0.22 3.23
CA PRO A 217 60.09 0.81 3.97
C PRO A 217 60.43 2.25 3.53
N GLU A 218 61.29 2.90 4.33
CA GLU A 218 61.88 4.21 4.08
C GLU A 218 62.45 4.38 2.66
N HIS A 219 62.18 5.52 2.04
CA HIS A 219 63.13 6.16 1.14
C HIS A 219 63.22 7.67 1.37
N HIS A 220 64.46 8.12 1.32
CA HIS A 220 64.99 9.34 1.88
C HIS A 220 64.40 10.67 1.40
N ARG A 221 64.49 11.64 2.32
CA ARG A 221 64.46 13.08 2.13
C ARG A 221 65.20 13.52 0.86
N THR A 222 64.56 14.37 0.05
CA THR A 222 65.23 15.51 -0.61
C THR A 222 64.20 16.54 -1.10
N THR A 223 64.52 17.81 -0.87
CA THR A 223 64.08 18.99 -1.65
C THR A 223 62.66 19.53 -1.44
N SER A 224 62.54 20.29 -0.35
CA SER A 224 62.10 21.70 -0.32
C SER A 224 61.55 22.33 -1.62
N GLN A 225 60.41 23.03 -1.50
CA GLN A 225 59.80 24.01 -2.42
C GLN A 225 58.90 23.56 -3.59
N GLN A 226 58.94 22.33 -4.12
CA GLN A 226 57.96 21.89 -5.16
C GLN A 226 56.72 21.16 -4.62
N SER A 227 56.65 20.91 -3.31
CA SER A 227 55.64 20.06 -2.67
C SER A 227 54.33 20.76 -2.31
N MET A 228 54.32 22.09 -2.20
CA MET A 228 53.10 22.83 -1.81
C MET A 228 52.13 23.00 -2.98
N ILE A 229 52.61 23.27 -4.19
CA ILE A 229 51.75 23.41 -5.38
C ILE A 229 51.20 22.05 -5.81
N ARG A 230 52.01 20.98 -5.82
CA ARG A 230 51.49 19.63 -6.10
C ARG A 230 50.52 19.13 -5.02
N ARG A 231 50.75 19.42 -3.73
CA ARG A 231 49.77 19.13 -2.67
C ARG A 231 48.53 19.99 -2.79
N ALA A 232 48.66 21.28 -3.12
CA ALA A 232 47.51 22.17 -3.33
C ALA A 232 46.69 21.75 -4.55
N VAL A 233 47.34 21.41 -5.66
CA VAL A 233 46.69 20.86 -6.85
C VAL A 233 46.03 19.52 -6.54
N HIS A 234 46.68 18.65 -5.75
CA HIS A 234 46.07 17.38 -5.33
C HIS A 234 44.88 17.60 -4.38
N MET A 235 44.98 18.53 -3.44
CA MET A 235 43.87 18.92 -2.54
C MET A 235 42.71 19.56 -3.31
N VAL A 236 42.98 20.46 -4.26
CA VAL A 236 41.97 21.08 -5.12
C VAL A 236 41.32 20.04 -6.02
N LYS A 237 42.10 19.12 -6.60
CA LYS A 237 41.58 18.03 -7.42
C LYS A 237 40.72 17.06 -6.60
N GLN A 238 41.12 16.77 -5.36
CA GLN A 238 40.36 15.93 -4.43
C GLN A 238 39.09 16.65 -3.92
N ALA A 239 39.15 17.97 -3.72
CA ALA A 239 37.99 18.79 -3.36
C ALA A 239 37.02 19.01 -4.53
N ALA A 240 37.49 18.94 -5.79
CA ALA A 240 36.67 19.10 -6.99
C ALA A 240 36.00 17.80 -7.47
N SER A 241 36.50 16.62 -7.07
CA SER A 241 35.91 15.32 -7.47
C SER A 241 34.42 15.19 -7.14
N PRO A 242 33.95 15.53 -5.90
CA PRO A 242 32.54 15.41 -5.54
C PRO A 242 31.62 16.30 -6.39
N TRP A 243 32.10 17.49 -6.77
CA TRP A 243 31.35 18.41 -7.64
C TRP A 243 31.21 17.87 -9.06
N LYS A 244 32.26 17.21 -9.57
CA LYS A 244 32.21 16.57 -10.89
C LYS A 244 31.24 15.38 -10.90
N GLU A 245 31.25 14.56 -9.84
CA GLU A 245 30.31 13.45 -9.65
C GLU A 245 28.86 13.96 -9.53
N TYR A 246 28.64 15.05 -8.78
CA TYR A 246 27.33 15.69 -8.64
C TYR A 246 26.75 16.18 -9.98
N VAL A 247 27.55 16.86 -10.81
CA VAL A 247 27.12 17.35 -12.13
C VAL A 247 26.87 16.21 -13.12
N ALA A 248 27.59 15.10 -13.01
CA ALA A 248 27.43 13.92 -13.87
C ALA A 248 26.19 13.08 -13.53
N SER A 249 25.55 13.31 -12.37
CA SER A 249 24.40 12.54 -11.90
C SER A 249 23.15 12.75 -12.78
N PRO A 250 22.35 11.70 -13.05
CA PRO A 250 21.12 11.83 -13.84
C PRO A 250 20.07 12.74 -13.18
N VAL A 251 20.10 12.89 -11.85
CA VAL A 251 19.18 13.77 -11.08
C VAL A 251 19.75 15.18 -10.84
N PHE A 252 20.90 15.52 -11.44
CA PHE A 252 21.56 16.81 -11.27
C PHE A 252 20.62 18.00 -11.55
N LEU A 253 19.88 18.00 -12.67
CA LEU A 253 18.99 19.10 -13.03
C LEU A 253 17.83 19.28 -12.02
N ALA A 254 17.34 18.18 -11.45
CA ALA A 254 16.32 18.22 -10.40
C ALA A 254 16.90 18.83 -9.10
N SER A 255 18.06 18.36 -8.65
CA SER A 255 18.73 18.88 -7.46
C SER A 255 19.21 20.34 -7.62
N LEU A 256 19.68 20.72 -8.82
CA LEU A 256 20.02 22.10 -9.16
C LEU A 256 18.80 23.02 -9.12
N SER A 257 17.64 22.54 -9.62
CA SER A 257 16.41 23.33 -9.56
C SER A 257 15.96 23.58 -8.12
N LEU A 258 16.09 22.61 -7.22
CA LEU A 258 15.87 22.81 -5.79
C LEU A 258 16.88 23.80 -5.19
N SER A 259 18.15 23.67 -5.54
CA SER A 259 19.21 24.54 -5.05
C SER A 259 19.01 26.00 -5.47
N LEU A 260 18.51 26.25 -6.67
CA LEU A 260 18.17 27.60 -7.15
C LEU A 260 17.08 28.28 -6.30
N LEU A 261 16.18 27.52 -5.68
CA LEU A 261 15.13 28.09 -4.81
C LEU A 261 15.68 28.67 -3.50
N TYR A 262 16.93 28.32 -3.12
CA TYR A 262 17.63 28.95 -1.99
C TYR A 262 18.17 30.35 -2.34
N LEU A 263 18.26 30.71 -3.62
CA LEU A 263 18.54 32.09 -4.06
C LEU A 263 17.24 32.91 -4.00
N THR A 264 16.77 33.17 -2.78
CA THR A 264 15.52 33.90 -2.58
C THR A 264 15.57 34.83 -1.38
N VAL A 265 15.08 36.05 -1.57
CA VAL A 265 14.71 36.97 -0.47
C VAL A 265 13.21 36.93 -0.17
N LEU A 266 12.44 36.18 -0.96
CA LEU A 266 10.98 36.04 -0.87
C LEU A 266 10.60 35.01 0.20
N SER A 267 10.99 35.31 1.43
CA SER A 267 10.72 34.52 2.62
C SER A 267 10.43 35.46 3.78
N PHE A 268 9.67 35.01 4.78
CA PHE A 268 9.57 35.71 6.09
C PHE A 268 10.89 35.63 6.89
N GLY A 269 12.00 35.87 6.22
CA GLY A 269 13.30 36.19 6.79
C GLY A 269 13.44 37.70 6.98
N THR A 270 14.57 38.10 7.53
CA THR A 270 14.77 39.46 8.03
C THR A 270 14.64 40.53 6.95
N THR A 271 15.10 40.26 5.73
CA THR A 271 15.12 41.25 4.66
C THR A 271 13.72 41.68 4.25
N MET A 272 12.80 40.73 4.13
CA MET A 272 11.38 40.99 3.90
C MET A 272 10.73 41.67 5.11
N VAL A 273 11.02 41.22 6.34
CA VAL A 273 10.48 41.84 7.56
C VAL A 273 10.87 43.31 7.66
N THR A 274 12.13 43.67 7.42
CA THR A 274 12.59 45.05 7.42
C THR A 274 11.88 45.90 6.37
N TYR A 275 11.63 45.36 5.18
CA TYR A 275 10.83 46.03 4.15
C TYR A 275 9.36 46.22 4.58
N LEU A 276 8.74 45.22 5.21
CA LEU A 276 7.38 45.33 5.73
C LEU A 276 7.25 46.38 6.85
N LEU A 277 8.23 46.45 7.74
CA LEU A 277 8.29 47.51 8.76
C LEU A 277 8.46 48.89 8.11
N HIS A 278 9.29 49.01 7.07
CA HIS A 278 9.47 50.27 6.34
C HIS A 278 8.19 50.74 5.63
N THR A 279 7.37 49.83 5.11
CA THR A 279 6.08 50.15 4.46
C THR A 279 4.96 50.49 5.45
N GLY A 280 5.23 50.42 6.76
CA GLY A 280 4.34 50.87 7.82
C GLY A 280 3.43 49.78 8.40
N PHE A 281 3.82 48.49 8.33
CA PHE A 281 3.17 47.42 9.08
C PHE A 281 3.69 47.36 10.52
N ASP A 282 2.79 47.09 11.46
CA ASP A 282 3.19 46.93 12.86
C ASP A 282 3.93 45.61 13.09
N PRO A 283 4.89 45.53 14.03
CA PRO A 283 5.63 44.29 14.34
C PRO A 283 4.72 43.10 14.70
N LEU A 284 3.58 43.36 15.34
CA LEU A 284 2.58 42.35 15.68
C LEU A 284 1.87 41.80 14.44
N GLN A 285 1.58 42.64 13.45
CA GLN A 285 0.96 42.22 12.19
C GLN A 285 1.92 41.33 11.39
N VAL A 286 3.19 41.71 11.31
CA VAL A 286 4.24 40.92 10.66
C VAL A 286 4.40 39.55 11.34
N SER A 287 4.35 39.52 12.68
CA SER A 287 4.41 38.28 13.45
C SER A 287 3.18 37.38 13.22
N GLY A 288 1.98 37.95 13.14
CA GLY A 288 0.75 37.21 12.80
C GLY A 288 0.77 36.62 11.38
N MET A 289 1.24 37.39 10.39
CA MET A 289 1.41 36.93 9.00
C MET A 289 2.39 35.76 8.91
N ARG A 290 3.44 35.78 9.73
CA ARG A 290 4.43 34.70 9.80
C ARG A 290 3.84 33.39 10.31
N ILE A 291 2.94 33.44 11.31
CA ILE A 291 2.22 32.25 11.77
C ILE A 291 1.43 31.65 10.60
N GLY A 292 0.73 32.49 9.83
CA GLY A 292 0.04 32.05 8.62
C GLY A 292 0.96 31.39 7.60
N ALA A 293 2.17 31.94 7.40
CA ALA A 293 3.17 31.34 6.52
C ALA A 293 3.66 29.98 7.03
N VAL A 294 3.91 29.81 8.33
CA VAL A 294 4.31 28.53 8.93
C VAL A 294 3.20 27.47 8.79
N LEU A 295 1.93 27.86 8.94
CA LEU A 295 0.80 26.96 8.67
C LEU A 295 0.76 26.51 7.21
N ALA A 296 1.05 27.41 6.27
CA ALA A 296 1.15 27.06 4.86
C ALA A 296 2.35 26.13 4.59
N GLU A 297 3.50 26.36 5.24
CA GLU A 297 4.67 25.47 5.18
C GLU A 297 4.34 24.04 5.66
N LEU A 298 3.65 23.92 6.81
CA LEU A 298 3.19 22.64 7.33
C LEU A 298 2.21 21.95 6.38
N SER A 299 1.27 22.70 5.78
CA SER A 299 0.30 22.12 4.84
C SER A 299 0.96 21.51 3.59
N GLY A 300 2.11 22.05 3.16
CA GLY A 300 2.91 21.49 2.07
C GLY A 300 3.38 20.06 2.35
N THR A 301 3.68 19.73 3.61
CA THR A 301 4.11 18.38 4.01
C THR A 301 3.00 17.33 3.92
N TRP A 302 1.74 17.74 3.97
CA TRP A 302 0.59 16.85 3.74
C TRP A 302 0.17 16.83 2.27
N ALA A 303 0.26 17.97 1.59
CA ALA A 303 -0.06 18.07 0.17
C ALA A 303 0.89 17.24 -0.69
N ALA A 304 2.20 17.22 -0.36
CA ALA A 304 3.20 16.55 -1.19
C ALA A 304 2.98 15.04 -1.34
N PRO A 305 2.90 14.26 -0.24
CA PRO A 305 2.66 12.82 -0.35
C PRO A 305 1.35 12.48 -1.06
N PHE A 306 0.29 13.26 -0.79
CA PHE A 306 -1.01 13.08 -1.43
C PHE A 306 -0.96 13.29 -2.95
N ILE A 307 -0.35 14.38 -3.41
CA ILE A 307 -0.23 14.70 -4.84
C ILE A 307 0.75 13.74 -5.52
N MET A 308 1.88 13.43 -4.88
CA MET A 308 2.85 12.44 -5.38
C MET A 308 2.21 11.06 -5.58
N GLY A 309 1.37 10.58 -4.65
CA GLY A 309 0.66 9.31 -4.78
C GLY A 309 -0.40 9.29 -5.90
N ARG A 310 -0.94 10.45 -6.29
CA ARG A 310 -1.96 10.58 -7.35
C ARG A 310 -1.37 10.73 -8.75
N ILE A 311 -0.37 11.59 -8.93
CA ILE A 311 0.16 11.98 -10.26
C ILE A 311 1.63 11.62 -10.48
N GLY A 312 2.29 11.02 -9.48
CA GLY A 312 3.71 10.67 -9.49
C GLY A 312 4.62 11.84 -9.08
N PRO A 313 5.85 11.55 -8.62
CA PRO A 313 6.77 12.53 -8.03
C PRO A 313 7.24 13.61 -9.01
N ILE A 314 7.51 13.25 -10.27
CA ILE A 314 7.96 14.21 -11.30
C ILE A 314 6.85 15.23 -11.64
N ARG A 315 5.60 14.76 -11.84
CA ARG A 315 4.48 15.66 -12.16
C ARG A 315 4.06 16.48 -10.95
N SER A 316 4.15 15.88 -9.76
CA SER A 316 3.97 16.57 -8.48
C SER A 316 4.97 17.72 -8.33
N GLY A 317 6.26 17.48 -8.58
CA GLY A 317 7.29 18.51 -8.58
C GLY A 317 6.99 19.64 -9.56
N LEU A 318 6.59 19.31 -10.80
CA LEU A 318 6.18 20.32 -11.79
C LEU A 318 4.98 21.15 -11.29
N TRP A 319 3.98 20.50 -10.70
CA TRP A 319 2.79 21.19 -10.17
C TRP A 319 3.15 22.16 -9.05
N PHE A 320 3.90 21.69 -8.05
CA PHE A 320 4.32 22.50 -6.91
C PHE A 320 5.20 23.69 -7.31
N LEU A 321 6.13 23.48 -8.24
CA LEU A 321 7.02 24.52 -8.71
C LEU A 321 6.27 25.58 -9.54
N ASN A 322 5.32 25.17 -10.38
CA ASN A 322 4.45 26.10 -11.11
C ASN A 322 3.48 26.83 -10.18
N TRP A 323 2.98 26.17 -9.13
CA TRP A 323 2.19 26.81 -8.08
C TRP A 323 3.00 27.91 -7.37
N GLN A 324 4.24 27.61 -6.97
CA GLN A 324 5.14 28.58 -6.36
C GLN A 324 5.41 29.78 -7.29
N LEU A 325 5.71 29.51 -8.57
CA LEU A 325 5.94 30.54 -9.58
C LEU A 325 4.70 31.42 -9.77
N GLY A 326 3.51 30.82 -9.90
CA GLY A 326 2.25 31.55 -10.08
C GLY A 326 1.89 32.43 -8.88
N CYS A 327 2.06 31.93 -7.65
CA CYS A 327 1.79 32.70 -6.43
C CYS A 327 2.70 33.92 -6.29
N LEU A 328 3.96 33.82 -6.74
CA LEU A 328 4.93 34.92 -6.64
C LEU A 328 4.91 35.84 -7.85
N ALA A 329 4.31 35.42 -8.97
CA ALA A 329 4.12 36.26 -10.14
C ALA A 329 3.28 37.50 -9.81
N THR A 330 2.24 37.36 -8.98
CA THR A 330 1.39 38.48 -8.55
C THR A 330 2.19 39.52 -7.76
N ALA A 331 3.08 39.09 -6.87
CA ALA A 331 3.97 39.97 -6.11
C ALA A 331 4.98 40.66 -7.05
N ALA A 332 5.63 39.91 -7.94
CA ALA A 332 6.59 40.47 -8.89
C ALA A 332 5.96 41.50 -9.83
N VAL A 333 4.74 41.23 -10.33
CA VAL A 333 3.97 42.18 -11.16
C VAL A 333 3.58 43.42 -10.35
N ALA A 334 3.19 43.26 -9.07
CA ALA A 334 2.87 44.39 -8.21
C ALA A 334 4.08 45.32 -8.02
N PHE A 335 5.28 44.77 -7.79
CA PHE A 335 6.53 45.54 -7.72
C PHE A 335 6.95 46.19 -9.05
N ALA A 336 6.49 45.66 -10.18
CA ALA A 336 6.79 46.22 -11.49
C ALA A 336 5.85 47.37 -11.88
N LEU A 337 4.58 47.31 -11.48
CA LEU A 337 3.54 48.25 -11.91
C LEU A 337 3.24 49.36 -10.90
N TYR A 338 3.43 49.09 -9.61
CA TYR A 338 3.12 50.01 -8.52
C TYR A 338 4.37 50.43 -7.76
N ASP A 339 4.26 51.52 -7.00
CA ASP A 339 5.36 51.98 -6.16
C ASP A 339 5.66 50.96 -5.05
N ALA A 340 6.95 50.70 -4.82
CA ALA A 340 7.44 49.73 -3.86
C ALA A 340 7.06 50.11 -2.42
N ASN A 341 6.74 51.37 -2.15
CA ASN A 341 6.30 51.83 -0.83
C ASN A 341 4.79 51.65 -0.58
N SER A 342 4.01 51.20 -1.58
CA SER A 342 2.57 51.00 -1.43
C SER A 342 2.23 49.81 -0.54
N ARG A 343 1.29 50.00 0.41
CA ARG A 343 0.76 48.91 1.24
C ARG A 343 0.15 47.77 0.42
N LEU A 344 -0.34 48.07 -0.79
CA LEU A 344 -0.91 47.06 -1.68
C LEU A 344 0.17 46.12 -2.25
N VAL A 345 1.37 46.64 -2.56
CA VAL A 345 2.51 45.83 -3.01
C VAL A 345 3.04 44.96 -1.88
N ALA A 346 3.13 45.54 -0.67
CA ALA A 346 3.51 44.77 0.51
C ALA A 346 2.47 43.67 0.85
N ALA A 347 1.17 43.95 0.75
CA ALA A 347 0.13 42.95 0.96
C ALA A 347 0.16 41.82 -0.08
N SER A 348 0.38 42.15 -1.36
CA SER A 348 0.50 41.14 -2.42
C SER A 348 1.75 40.27 -2.22
N LEU A 349 2.86 40.86 -1.76
CA LEU A 349 4.06 40.14 -1.37
C LEU A 349 3.79 39.17 -0.21
N ILE A 350 3.09 39.61 0.84
CA ILE A 350 2.74 38.77 2.01
C ILE A 350 1.92 37.55 1.57
N VAL A 351 0.83 37.77 0.84
CA VAL A 351 -0.07 36.70 0.41
C VAL A 351 0.64 35.77 -0.58
N GLY A 352 1.37 36.32 -1.55
CA GLY A 352 2.14 35.56 -2.52
C GLY A 352 3.18 34.67 -1.86
N VAL A 353 3.98 35.22 -0.93
CA VAL A 353 4.99 34.45 -0.18
C VAL A 353 4.35 33.37 0.67
N ALA A 354 3.28 33.67 1.42
CA ALA A 354 2.60 32.67 2.26
C ALA A 354 2.07 31.48 1.44
N LEU A 355 1.36 31.74 0.33
CA LEU A 355 0.83 30.66 -0.53
C LEU A 355 1.92 29.90 -1.29
N SER A 356 3.01 30.58 -1.65
CA SER A 356 4.16 29.97 -2.32
C SER A 356 4.86 28.90 -1.48
N ARG A 357 4.69 28.92 -0.15
CA ARG A 357 5.30 27.94 0.77
C ARG A 357 4.81 26.51 0.57
N ILE A 358 3.54 26.35 0.20
CA ILE A 358 2.96 25.05 -0.15
C ILE A 358 3.71 24.47 -1.36
N GLY A 359 3.99 25.31 -2.36
CA GLY A 359 4.76 24.95 -3.54
C GLY A 359 6.22 24.62 -3.21
N LEU A 360 6.89 25.47 -2.44
CA LEU A 360 8.30 25.28 -2.10
C LEU A 360 8.55 23.96 -1.36
N TRP A 361 7.81 23.69 -0.28
CA TRP A 361 7.99 22.48 0.52
C TRP A 361 7.49 21.23 -0.19
N GLY A 362 6.41 21.33 -0.98
CA GLY A 362 5.95 20.22 -1.80
C GLY A 362 6.94 19.85 -2.91
N PHE A 363 7.60 20.85 -3.49
CA PHE A 363 8.67 20.66 -4.47
C PHE A 363 9.93 20.06 -3.84
N ASP A 364 10.36 20.56 -2.68
CA ASP A 364 11.48 20.02 -1.91
C ASP A 364 11.31 18.52 -1.63
N LEU A 365 10.15 18.12 -1.10
CA LEU A 365 9.83 16.71 -0.87
C LEU A 365 9.82 15.88 -2.16
N SER A 366 9.32 16.45 -3.27
CA SER A 366 9.31 15.76 -4.57
C SER A 366 10.73 15.54 -5.11
N VAL A 367 11.62 16.53 -5.01
CA VAL A 367 13.03 16.40 -5.46
C VAL A 367 13.81 15.46 -4.54
N GLN A 368 13.63 15.55 -3.22
CA GLN A 368 14.29 14.65 -2.28
C GLN A 368 13.92 13.19 -2.54
N PHE A 369 12.65 12.92 -2.85
CA PHE A 369 12.22 11.59 -3.29
C PHE A 369 12.92 11.15 -4.59
N LEU A 370 13.00 12.02 -5.59
CA LEU A 370 13.69 11.71 -6.86
C LEU A 370 15.20 11.48 -6.67
N VAL A 371 15.84 12.21 -5.77
CA VAL A 371 17.25 12.05 -5.40
C VAL A 371 17.47 10.72 -4.68
N GLN A 372 16.57 10.33 -3.78
CA GLN A 372 16.64 9.05 -3.07
C GLN A 372 16.48 7.85 -4.00
N GLU A 373 15.55 7.90 -4.96
CA GLU A 373 15.36 6.84 -5.96
C GLU A 373 16.42 6.85 -7.06
N GLY A 374 16.96 8.02 -7.42
CA GLY A 374 17.82 8.19 -8.58
C GLY A 374 19.32 7.98 -8.33
N ILE A 375 19.75 7.82 -7.07
CA ILE A 375 21.16 7.67 -6.69
C ILE A 375 21.34 6.43 -5.81
N GLU A 376 22.38 5.65 -6.13
CA GLU A 376 22.82 4.47 -5.36
C GLU A 376 23.08 4.81 -3.88
N GLU A 377 22.78 3.87 -2.99
CA GLU A 377 22.81 4.09 -1.53
C GLU A 377 24.19 4.55 -1.03
N ASP A 378 25.26 3.97 -1.56
CA ASP A 378 26.66 4.28 -1.22
C ASP A 378 27.11 5.67 -1.69
N ALA A 379 26.44 6.23 -2.71
CA ALA A 379 26.73 7.54 -3.28
C ALA A 379 25.81 8.64 -2.73
N ARG A 380 24.64 8.28 -2.17
CA ARG A 380 23.60 9.22 -1.72
C ARG A 380 24.12 10.23 -0.71
N GLY A 381 24.89 9.79 0.29
CA GLY A 381 25.46 10.69 1.30
C GLY A 381 26.41 11.75 0.72
N ARG A 382 27.25 11.36 -0.25
CA ARG A 382 28.16 12.27 -0.96
C ARG A 382 27.39 13.25 -1.84
N PHE A 383 26.38 12.76 -2.56
CA PHE A 383 25.51 13.60 -3.38
C PHE A 383 24.77 14.65 -2.53
N SER A 384 24.07 14.23 -1.47
CA SER A 384 23.34 15.14 -0.58
C SER A 384 24.25 16.15 0.12
N SER A 385 25.50 15.78 0.44
CA SER A 385 26.47 16.73 0.99
C SER A 385 26.88 17.82 -0.02
N THR A 386 26.99 17.45 -1.31
CA THR A 386 27.32 18.39 -2.38
C THR A 386 26.11 19.26 -2.73
N GLU A 387 24.90 18.68 -2.79
CA GLU A 387 23.62 19.40 -2.92
C GLU A 387 23.50 20.49 -1.84
N MET A 388 23.69 20.13 -0.57
CA MET A 388 23.63 21.09 0.53
C MET A 388 24.72 22.18 0.41
N GLY A 389 25.90 21.83 -0.11
CA GLY A 389 26.94 22.79 -0.47
C GLY A 389 26.47 23.81 -1.52
N VAL A 390 25.80 23.36 -2.57
CA VAL A 390 25.24 24.22 -3.64
C VAL A 390 24.13 25.12 -3.09
N GLN A 391 23.23 24.58 -2.26
CA GLN A 391 22.17 25.34 -1.58
C GLN A 391 22.75 26.48 -0.72
N ASN A 392 23.79 26.20 0.08
CA ASN A 392 24.46 27.21 0.90
C ASN A 392 25.09 28.32 0.05
N VAL A 393 25.64 28.00 -1.14
CA VAL A 393 26.19 29.01 -2.06
C VAL A 393 25.07 29.94 -2.56
N PHE A 394 23.92 29.40 -2.96
CA PHE A 394 22.78 30.21 -3.42
C PHE A 394 22.16 31.06 -2.30
N GLU A 395 22.11 30.54 -1.07
CA GLU A 395 21.69 31.31 0.10
C GLU A 395 22.66 32.48 0.38
N MET A 396 23.97 32.23 0.29
CA MET A 396 25.01 33.26 0.44
C MET A 396 24.91 34.34 -0.65
N LEU A 397 24.60 33.95 -1.90
CA LEU A 397 24.31 34.88 -2.98
C LEU A 397 23.06 35.73 -2.70
N SER A 398 22.02 35.15 -2.08
CA SER A 398 20.82 35.89 -1.66
C SER A 398 21.18 37.03 -0.69
N PHE A 399 21.98 36.76 0.34
CA PHE A 399 22.46 37.82 1.24
C PHE A 399 23.33 38.85 0.52
N ALA A 400 24.21 38.42 -0.39
CA ALA A 400 25.02 39.33 -1.19
C ALA A 400 24.17 40.31 -2.02
N THR A 401 23.05 39.87 -2.59
CA THR A 401 22.15 40.78 -3.34
C THR A 401 21.63 41.92 -2.47
N THR A 402 21.29 41.64 -1.21
CA THR A 402 20.79 42.64 -0.26
C THR A 402 21.87 43.52 0.34
N ILE A 403 23.15 43.15 0.19
CA ILE A 403 24.29 44.03 0.50
C ILE A 403 24.53 45.00 -0.65
N VAL A 404 24.41 44.53 -1.89
CA VAL A 404 24.51 45.38 -3.10
C VAL A 404 23.36 46.37 -3.19
N PHE A 405 22.15 45.96 -2.78
CA PHE A 405 20.94 46.78 -2.74
C PHE A 405 20.45 46.97 -1.28
N PRO A 406 21.13 47.81 -0.48
CA PRO A 406 20.92 47.87 0.97
C PRO A 406 19.70 48.69 1.41
N LEU A 407 19.10 49.48 0.50
CA LEU A 407 17.98 50.36 0.80
C LEU A 407 16.63 49.64 0.58
N PRO A 408 15.64 49.79 1.47
CA PRO A 408 14.30 49.20 1.30
C PRO A 408 13.61 49.60 -0.01
N GLU A 409 13.85 50.80 -0.52
CA GLU A 409 13.31 51.27 -1.81
C GLU A 409 13.87 50.48 -3.02
N GLN A 410 15.09 49.94 -2.88
CA GLN A 410 15.75 49.12 -3.88
C GLN A 410 15.37 47.64 -3.76
N PHE A 411 14.53 47.26 -2.80
CA PHE A 411 14.14 45.87 -2.54
C PHE A 411 13.49 45.17 -3.74
N LYS A 412 12.95 45.94 -4.70
CA LYS A 412 12.46 45.40 -5.98
C LYS A 412 13.52 44.61 -6.77
N TYR A 413 14.81 44.97 -6.70
CA TYR A 413 15.85 44.25 -7.45
C TYR A 413 16.12 42.86 -6.87
N PRO A 414 16.35 42.68 -5.55
CA PRO A 414 16.35 41.36 -4.92
C PRO A 414 15.10 40.52 -5.20
N VAL A 415 13.91 41.14 -5.22
CA VAL A 415 12.64 40.46 -5.57
C VAL A 415 12.68 39.90 -6.99
N PHE A 416 13.09 40.70 -7.98
CA PHE A 416 13.20 40.24 -9.37
C PHE A 416 14.27 39.16 -9.57
N ILE A 417 15.42 39.27 -8.87
CA ILE A 417 16.46 38.24 -8.90
C ILE A 417 15.91 36.91 -8.34
N SER A 418 15.18 36.96 -7.22
CA SER A 418 14.57 35.78 -6.60
C SER A 418 13.51 35.15 -7.51
N TYR A 419 12.64 35.98 -8.11
CA TYR A 419 11.63 35.49 -9.05
C TYR A 419 12.27 34.88 -10.31
N GLY A 420 13.34 35.49 -10.81
CA GLY A 420 14.15 34.95 -11.91
C GLY A 420 14.80 33.60 -11.57
N ALA A 421 15.29 33.43 -10.35
CA ALA A 421 15.85 32.16 -9.87
C ALA A 421 14.77 31.05 -9.82
N ILE A 422 13.55 31.36 -9.39
CA ILE A 422 12.41 30.42 -9.38
C ILE A 422 11.99 30.07 -10.81
N ALA A 423 11.96 31.04 -11.72
CA ALA A 423 11.68 30.77 -13.13
C ALA A 423 12.77 29.89 -13.77
N LEU A 424 14.04 30.14 -13.46
CA LEU A 424 15.16 29.29 -13.91
C LEU A 424 15.05 27.88 -13.32
N ALA A 425 14.68 27.74 -12.04
CA ALA A 425 14.41 26.45 -11.42
C ALA A 425 13.30 25.70 -12.16
N ALA A 426 12.20 26.37 -12.52
CA ALA A 426 11.11 25.79 -13.30
C ALA A 426 11.58 25.29 -14.67
N ILE A 427 12.44 26.06 -15.35
CA ILE A 427 13.04 25.66 -16.64
C ILE A 427 13.97 24.46 -16.45
N CYS A 428 14.84 24.47 -15.46
CA CYS A 428 15.75 23.35 -15.15
C CYS A 428 14.98 22.06 -14.83
N PHE A 429 13.93 22.14 -14.01
CA PHE A 429 13.12 20.98 -13.64
C PHE A 429 12.28 20.47 -14.83
N ALA A 430 11.73 21.37 -15.65
CA ALA A 430 11.06 20.99 -16.89
C ALA A 430 12.01 20.33 -17.91
N ALA A 431 13.28 20.78 -17.97
CA ALA A 431 14.31 20.17 -18.79
C ALA A 431 14.75 18.78 -18.27
N TYR A 432 14.75 18.58 -16.95
CA TYR A 432 14.94 17.26 -16.32
C TYR A 432 13.80 16.29 -16.68
N ALA A 433 12.57 16.81 -16.76
CA ALA A 433 11.37 16.06 -17.10
C ALA A 433 10.86 16.40 -18.51
N PRO A 434 11.66 16.18 -19.58
CA PRO A 434 11.24 16.59 -20.91
C PRO A 434 9.90 15.92 -21.23
N PRO A 435 8.97 16.62 -21.90
CA PRO A 435 7.73 16.01 -22.35
C PRO A 435 8.14 14.88 -23.30
N ARG A 436 8.18 13.65 -22.79
CA ARG A 436 8.29 12.46 -23.62
C ARG A 436 7.12 12.58 -24.57
N ALA A 437 7.43 12.93 -25.83
CA ALA A 437 6.48 13.02 -26.93
C ALA A 437 5.60 11.78 -26.82
N ARG A 438 4.34 11.99 -26.41
CA ARG A 438 3.35 10.96 -26.03
C ARG A 438 3.86 9.57 -26.37
N GLY A 439 4.65 8.99 -25.46
CA GLY A 439 5.07 7.61 -25.58
C GLY A 439 3.77 6.85 -25.66
N LEU A 440 3.51 6.21 -26.81
CA LEU A 440 2.25 5.61 -27.19
C LEU A 440 1.62 4.94 -25.96
N GLY A 441 0.70 5.67 -25.32
CA GLY A 441 -0.19 5.13 -24.33
C GLY A 441 -0.92 3.99 -25.03
N ARG A 442 -0.94 2.85 -24.36
CA ARG A 442 -1.79 1.71 -24.67
C ARG A 442 -3.25 2.17 -24.74
N SER A 443 -3.65 2.66 -25.92
CA SER A 443 -5.01 2.87 -26.45
C SER A 443 -4.93 3.83 -27.64
N GLY A 444 -4.40 3.35 -28.77
CA GLY A 444 -4.53 3.99 -30.07
C GLY A 444 -5.23 3.03 -31.04
N PRO A 445 -5.93 3.52 -32.08
CA PRO A 445 -6.72 2.68 -32.97
C PRO A 445 -5.84 1.62 -33.66
N ARG A 446 -6.30 0.36 -33.67
CA ARG A 446 -5.59 -0.79 -34.27
C ARG A 446 -5.34 -0.54 -35.76
N ARG A 447 -4.07 -0.52 -36.20
CA ARG A 447 -3.74 -0.49 -37.63
C ARG A 447 -4.11 -1.82 -38.29
N ARG A 448 -4.71 -1.75 -39.49
CA ARG A 448 -5.29 -2.91 -40.22
C ARG A 448 -4.23 -3.78 -40.94
N SER A 449 -2.95 -3.43 -40.90
CA SER A 449 -1.85 -4.00 -41.69
C SER A 449 -1.04 -5.12 -41.01
N GLY A 450 -1.23 -5.38 -39.71
CA GLY A 450 -0.52 -6.43 -38.98
C GLY A 450 -0.83 -7.85 -39.47
N CYS A 451 0.11 -8.78 -39.29
CA CYS A 451 -0.08 -10.20 -39.61
C CYS A 451 -1.28 -10.77 -38.82
N LEU A 452 -1.97 -11.74 -39.43
CA LEU A 452 -3.18 -12.34 -38.87
C LEU A 452 -2.89 -13.02 -37.53
N THR A 453 -1.72 -13.62 -37.38
CA THR A 453 -1.29 -14.33 -36.17
C THR A 453 -1.16 -13.40 -34.96
N CYS A 454 -0.49 -12.27 -35.12
CA CYS A 454 -0.38 -11.27 -34.05
C CYS A 454 -1.72 -10.59 -33.76
N ARG A 455 -2.53 -10.34 -34.80
CA ARG A 455 -3.87 -9.77 -34.64
C ARG A 455 -4.82 -10.69 -33.88
N ALA A 456 -4.82 -12.00 -34.17
CA ALA A 456 -5.63 -13.00 -33.48
C ALA A 456 -5.26 -13.07 -31.99
N ARG A 457 -3.95 -12.98 -31.69
CA ARG A 457 -3.41 -12.95 -30.33
C ARG A 457 -3.57 -11.58 -29.63
N LYS A 458 -4.20 -10.61 -30.29
CA LYS A 458 -4.39 -9.23 -29.80
C LYS A 458 -3.08 -8.53 -29.39
N VAL A 459 -1.95 -8.94 -29.95
CA VAL A 459 -0.62 -8.32 -29.76
C VAL A 459 -0.24 -7.48 -30.99
N ARG A 460 0.55 -6.42 -30.79
CA ARG A 460 0.98 -5.56 -31.90
C ARG A 460 1.98 -6.32 -32.79
N CYS A 461 1.75 -6.31 -34.09
CA CYS A 461 2.68 -6.85 -35.09
C CYS A 461 3.67 -5.76 -35.49
N ASP A 462 4.94 -6.14 -35.63
CA ASP A 462 6.01 -5.28 -36.14
C ASP A 462 6.05 -5.20 -37.69
N GLU A 463 5.13 -5.90 -38.37
CA GLU A 463 4.90 -5.84 -39.83
C GLU A 463 6.11 -6.19 -40.71
N THR A 464 7.19 -6.72 -40.13
CA THR A 464 8.33 -7.23 -40.88
C THR A 464 7.94 -8.47 -41.70
N LYS A 465 8.33 -8.49 -42.98
CA LYS A 465 8.04 -9.56 -43.94
C LYS A 465 9.35 -10.28 -44.30
N PRO A 466 9.35 -11.62 -44.46
CA PRO A 466 8.19 -12.51 -44.56
C PRO A 466 7.55 -12.93 -43.23
N ILE A 467 8.28 -12.84 -42.11
CA ILE A 467 7.83 -13.25 -40.76
C ILE A 467 8.11 -12.12 -39.78
N CYS A 468 7.11 -11.77 -38.97
CA CYS A 468 7.26 -10.70 -37.98
C CYS A 468 8.09 -11.17 -36.76
N ALA A 469 8.89 -10.29 -36.15
CA ALA A 469 9.81 -10.63 -35.06
C ALA A 469 9.10 -11.29 -33.86
N ASN A 470 7.85 -10.90 -33.61
CA ASN A 470 7.06 -11.49 -32.54
C ASN A 470 6.63 -12.93 -32.85
N CYS A 471 6.36 -13.25 -34.11
CA CYS A 471 6.12 -14.62 -34.56
C CYS A 471 7.42 -15.44 -34.61
N THR A 472 8.54 -14.83 -34.99
CA THR A 472 9.87 -15.47 -34.99
C THR A 472 10.31 -15.89 -33.60
N ARG A 473 10.22 -14.97 -32.62
CA ARG A 473 10.60 -15.23 -31.22
C ARG A 473 9.78 -16.36 -30.59
N LEU A 474 8.51 -16.47 -30.96
CA LEU A 474 7.56 -17.42 -30.39
C LEU A 474 7.37 -18.67 -31.26
N ARG A 475 8.13 -18.80 -32.35
CA ARG A 475 8.04 -19.90 -33.33
C ARG A 475 6.61 -20.17 -33.83
N LEU A 476 5.85 -19.11 -34.09
CA LEU A 476 4.48 -19.18 -34.63
C LEU A 476 4.46 -18.91 -36.13
N GLY A 477 3.55 -19.55 -36.87
CA GLY A 477 3.34 -19.27 -38.29
C GLY A 477 2.85 -17.84 -38.53
N CYS A 478 3.53 -17.06 -39.37
CA CYS A 478 3.22 -15.65 -39.62
C CYS A 478 2.55 -15.46 -40.99
N VAL A 479 1.27 -15.09 -41.01
CA VAL A 479 0.47 -14.97 -42.24
C VAL A 479 -0.01 -13.53 -42.45
N TYR A 480 0.25 -12.96 -43.62
CA TYR A 480 -0.28 -11.65 -44.04
C TYR A 480 -1.44 -11.82 -45.04
N LYS A 481 -2.43 -10.92 -45.00
CA LYS A 481 -3.56 -10.96 -45.94
C LYS A 481 -3.07 -10.62 -47.36
N SER A 482 -3.17 -11.56 -48.29
CA SER A 482 -2.87 -11.32 -49.70
C SER A 482 -3.97 -10.45 -50.31
N ILE A 483 -3.62 -9.25 -50.78
CA ILE A 483 -4.52 -8.42 -51.57
C ILE A 483 -4.35 -8.87 -53.03
N VAL A 484 -5.36 -9.54 -53.58
CA VAL A 484 -5.45 -9.79 -55.02
C VAL A 484 -5.94 -8.49 -55.67
N PRO A 485 -5.22 -7.91 -56.65
CA PRO A 485 -5.66 -6.69 -57.31
C PRO A 485 -6.71 -7.03 -58.38
N ALA A 486 -7.98 -6.72 -58.13
CA ALA A 486 -8.98 -6.63 -59.18
C ALA A 486 -9.14 -5.16 -59.59
N ALA A 487 -8.76 -4.89 -60.83
CA ALA A 487 -8.84 -3.60 -61.47
C ALA A 487 -10.27 -3.25 -61.92
N VAL A 488 -10.43 -1.94 -62.14
CA VAL A 488 -11.34 -1.23 -63.06
C VAL A 488 -12.40 -0.34 -62.38
N PRO A 489 -12.48 0.95 -62.75
CA PRO A 489 -13.23 1.99 -62.03
C PRO A 489 -14.50 2.44 -62.78
N ARG A 490 -15.42 3.11 -62.08
CA ARG A 490 -15.84 4.51 -62.35
C ARG A 490 -17.21 4.88 -61.80
N GLN A 491 -17.27 6.16 -61.43
CA GLN A 491 -18.39 7.10 -61.55
C GLN A 491 -19.55 6.96 -60.57
N GLY A 492 -19.62 7.92 -59.65
CA GLY A 492 -20.25 9.18 -60.03
C GLY A 492 -21.52 9.52 -59.25
N ASN A 493 -21.38 10.52 -58.39
CA ASN A 493 -22.36 11.54 -58.02
C ASN A 493 -23.72 11.12 -57.45
N GLY A 494 -23.98 11.65 -56.24
CA GLY A 494 -24.82 12.84 -56.18
C GLY A 494 -26.11 12.71 -55.39
N HIS A 495 -26.24 13.63 -54.41
CA HIS A 495 -27.46 14.18 -53.83
C HIS A 495 -28.30 13.29 -52.89
N THR A 496 -28.33 13.58 -51.59
CA THR A 496 -29.20 14.56 -50.89
C THR A 496 -30.70 14.37 -51.19
N THR A 497 -31.48 13.94 -50.19
CA THR A 497 -32.69 14.65 -49.75
C THR A 497 -33.28 14.00 -48.49
N ALA A 498 -33.61 14.85 -47.53
CA ALA A 498 -34.46 14.55 -46.39
C ALA A 498 -35.92 14.43 -46.84
N VAL A 499 -36.71 13.55 -46.22
CA VAL A 499 -38.12 13.81 -45.82
C VAL A 499 -38.50 12.87 -44.67
N THR A 500 -39.15 13.48 -43.69
CA THR A 500 -39.85 13.00 -42.48
C THR A 500 -40.88 11.89 -42.70
N GLY A 501 -41.03 11.03 -41.68
CA GLY A 501 -42.23 10.22 -41.45
C GLY A 501 -42.05 9.19 -40.32
N ASN A 502 -42.65 9.44 -39.15
CA ASN A 502 -43.08 8.40 -38.19
C ASN A 502 -44.55 8.06 -38.51
N PRO A 503 -45.16 6.93 -38.09
CA PRO A 503 -44.80 6.05 -36.96
C PRO A 503 -44.99 4.52 -37.21
N THR A 504 -44.78 3.74 -36.15
CA THR A 504 -45.18 2.32 -35.93
C THR A 504 -44.35 1.21 -36.59
N ALA A 505 -43.45 0.60 -35.81
CA ALA A 505 -43.26 -0.86 -35.73
C ALA A 505 -42.29 -1.19 -34.58
N ASN A 506 -42.80 -1.97 -33.61
CA ASN A 506 -42.03 -2.62 -32.56
C ASN A 506 -40.84 -3.36 -33.16
N THR A 507 -39.63 -2.94 -32.81
CA THR A 507 -38.43 -3.75 -32.97
C THR A 507 -37.80 -3.89 -31.60
N PHE A 508 -37.88 -5.11 -31.04
CA PHE A 508 -37.18 -5.50 -29.81
C PHE A 508 -35.70 -5.14 -29.92
N GLN A 509 -35.28 -4.14 -29.14
CA GLN A 509 -33.89 -3.76 -29.01
C GLN A 509 -33.15 -4.82 -28.17
N ARG A 510 -32.06 -5.31 -28.73
CA ARG A 510 -31.03 -6.16 -28.11
C ARG A 510 -30.62 -5.63 -26.71
N PRO A 511 -30.47 -6.46 -25.68
CA PRO A 511 -30.01 -5.99 -24.37
C PRO A 511 -28.52 -5.62 -24.40
N ASP A 512 -28.19 -4.49 -23.78
CA ASP A 512 -26.85 -3.92 -23.67
C ASP A 512 -26.04 -4.68 -22.61
N VAL A 513 -24.84 -5.16 -22.98
CA VAL A 513 -23.94 -5.99 -22.14
C VAL A 513 -23.41 -5.24 -20.91
N SER A 514 -23.70 -3.94 -20.80
CA SER A 514 -23.24 -3.03 -19.74
C SER A 514 -24.27 -2.75 -18.64
N TYR A 515 -25.48 -3.32 -18.72
CA TYR A 515 -26.61 -2.97 -17.87
C TYR A 515 -26.34 -3.18 -16.35
N PHE A 516 -25.82 -4.34 -15.94
CA PHE A 516 -25.53 -4.64 -14.53
C PHE A 516 -24.50 -3.69 -13.90
N ASN A 517 -23.52 -3.21 -14.68
CA ASN A 517 -22.51 -2.25 -14.23
C ASN A 517 -23.06 -0.82 -14.08
N THR A 518 -24.18 -0.52 -14.74
CA THR A 518 -24.75 0.83 -14.82
C THR A 518 -25.89 1.03 -13.81
N VAL A 519 -26.66 -0.03 -13.52
CA VAL A 519 -27.85 0.03 -12.65
C VAL A 519 -27.55 -0.26 -11.17
N LEU A 520 -26.51 -1.05 -10.86
CA LEU A 520 -26.21 -1.46 -9.47
C LEU A 520 -25.16 -0.59 -8.76
N ARG A 521 -24.61 0.44 -9.42
CA ARG A 521 -23.64 1.35 -8.78
C ARG A 521 -24.36 2.37 -7.89
N PRO A 522 -24.00 2.51 -6.61
CA PRO A 522 -24.52 3.58 -5.76
C PRO A 522 -23.97 4.95 -6.20
N ASP A 523 -24.82 5.97 -6.28
CA ASP A 523 -24.44 7.38 -6.56
C ASP A 523 -23.66 8.06 -5.40
N ALA A 524 -23.36 7.33 -4.32
CA ALA A 524 -22.68 7.84 -3.13
C ALA A 524 -21.24 7.29 -3.01
N GLN A 525 -20.34 7.69 -3.91
CA GLN A 525 -18.90 7.56 -3.71
C GLN A 525 -18.19 8.91 -3.89
N GLN A 526 -18.56 9.85 -3.03
CA GLN A 526 -17.68 10.93 -2.59
C GLN A 526 -17.64 10.92 -1.06
N ALA A 527 -16.44 10.72 -0.53
CA ALA A 527 -16.06 10.72 0.88
C ALA A 527 -16.41 9.46 1.69
N TYR A 528 -15.45 8.53 1.77
CA TYR A 528 -15.24 7.76 2.99
C TYR A 528 -13.83 8.01 3.53
N ARG A 529 -13.80 8.55 4.75
CA ARG A 529 -12.65 8.70 5.64
C ARG A 529 -12.41 7.37 6.35
N ALA A 530 -11.15 7.04 6.57
CA ALA A 530 -10.76 6.00 7.53
C ALA A 530 -11.26 6.38 8.95
N PRO A 531 -11.80 5.44 9.74
CA PRO A 531 -12.10 5.70 11.13
C PRO A 531 -10.80 5.80 11.95
N HIS A 532 -10.81 6.77 12.85
CA HIS A 532 -9.78 7.08 13.82
C HIS A 532 -9.49 5.88 14.74
N ALA A 533 -8.21 5.59 14.95
CA ALA A 533 -7.75 4.81 16.09
C ALA A 533 -8.00 5.62 17.37
N ALA A 534 -8.88 5.12 18.23
CA ALA A 534 -9.07 5.61 19.59
C ALA A 534 -8.23 4.76 20.56
N ASP A 535 -7.74 5.44 21.60
CA ASP A 535 -6.83 4.97 22.64
C ASP A 535 -7.17 3.60 23.23
N ALA A 536 -6.17 2.72 23.29
CA ALA A 536 -6.15 1.58 24.19
C ALA A 536 -5.04 1.80 25.22
N SER A 537 -5.43 2.21 26.42
CA SER A 537 -4.61 2.06 27.62
C SER A 537 -5.44 1.38 28.71
N GLN A 538 -4.76 0.49 29.45
CA GLN A 538 -5.21 -0.30 30.61
C GLN A 538 -5.78 -1.71 30.33
N MET A 539 -5.00 -2.74 30.63
CA MET A 539 -5.26 -3.63 31.79
C MET A 539 -4.07 -4.57 32.09
N ARG A 540 -3.96 -4.93 33.37
CA ARG A 540 -2.87 -5.64 34.07
C ARG A 540 -2.94 -7.18 33.87
N PRO A 541 -1.84 -7.92 34.12
CA PRO A 541 -1.80 -9.36 34.01
C PRO A 541 -2.43 -10.05 35.22
N VAL A 542 -3.08 -11.19 34.98
CA VAL A 542 -3.40 -12.19 36.00
C VAL A 542 -2.74 -13.49 35.56
N ASP A 543 -1.75 -13.93 36.34
CA ASP A 543 -1.16 -15.26 36.27
C ASP A 543 -2.17 -16.30 36.75
N ASN A 544 -2.17 -17.48 36.11
CA ASN A 544 -2.31 -18.76 36.80
C ASN A 544 -1.82 -19.89 35.89
N GLY A 545 -0.76 -20.56 36.31
CA GLY A 545 -0.34 -21.84 35.74
C GLY A 545 -1.08 -23.00 36.37
N ALA A 546 -1.39 -24.02 35.58
CA ALA A 546 -1.52 -25.40 36.02
C ALA A 546 -1.31 -26.35 34.82
N THR A 547 -0.44 -27.32 35.04
CA THR A 547 -0.05 -28.40 34.12
C THR A 547 -1.11 -29.52 34.08
N SER A 548 -1.64 -29.85 32.90
CA SER A 548 -2.10 -31.21 32.57
C SER A 548 -2.20 -31.40 31.05
N SER A 549 -1.71 -32.53 30.56
CA SER A 549 -1.75 -33.01 29.17
C SER A 549 -3.18 -33.05 28.59
N GLY A 550 -3.46 -32.27 27.52
CA GLY A 550 -4.76 -32.14 26.84
C GLY A 550 -4.63 -31.61 25.39
N PRO A 551 -5.76 -31.51 24.63
CA PRO A 551 -5.77 -31.33 23.17
C PRO A 551 -5.20 -29.97 22.72
N PHE A 552 -4.58 -29.97 21.54
CA PHE A 552 -3.74 -28.90 20.96
C PHE A 552 -4.19 -27.46 21.28
N ASP A 553 -3.29 -26.70 21.92
CA ASP A 553 -3.47 -25.30 22.30
C ASP A 553 -3.34 -24.35 21.09
N MET A 554 -4.46 -24.14 20.41
CA MET A 554 -4.49 -23.22 19.27
C MET A 554 -4.31 -21.75 19.69
N LEU A 555 -4.56 -21.39 20.97
CA LEU A 555 -4.32 -20.05 21.50
C LEU A 555 -2.82 -19.76 21.61
N GLY A 556 -2.05 -20.71 22.15
CA GLY A 556 -0.58 -20.65 22.09
C GLY A 556 -0.06 -20.61 20.65
N PHE A 557 -0.67 -21.37 19.74
CA PHE A 557 -0.30 -21.40 18.33
C PHE A 557 -0.51 -20.06 17.61
N ILE A 558 -1.58 -19.31 17.88
CA ILE A 558 -1.87 -18.04 17.19
C ILE A 558 -1.27 -16.83 17.95
N SER A 559 -1.24 -16.84 19.29
CA SER A 559 -0.66 -15.77 20.09
C SER A 559 0.86 -15.69 19.91
N GLU A 560 1.53 -16.84 19.81
CA GLU A 560 2.94 -16.89 19.48
C GLU A 560 3.19 -16.36 18.03
N ILE A 561 2.17 -16.11 17.18
CA ILE A 561 2.30 -15.62 15.77
C ILE A 561 2.42 -14.13 15.84
N THR A 562 1.56 -13.48 16.63
CA THR A 562 1.71 -12.05 16.92
C THR A 562 3.09 -11.77 17.54
N SER A 563 3.58 -12.67 18.42
CA SER A 563 4.93 -12.58 19.02
C SER A 563 6.09 -12.93 18.04
N GLU A 564 5.97 -13.95 17.18
CA GLU A 564 6.96 -14.22 16.12
C GLU A 564 6.94 -13.16 15.03
N LEU A 565 5.82 -12.48 14.83
CA LEU A 565 5.66 -11.39 13.87
C LEU A 565 6.30 -10.11 14.39
N GLU A 566 6.26 -9.86 15.70
CA GLU A 566 7.13 -8.89 16.38
C GLU A 566 8.61 -9.30 16.30
N ARG A 567 8.92 -10.59 16.46
CA ARG A 567 10.30 -11.11 16.38
C ARG A 567 10.90 -11.06 14.97
N LYS A 568 10.12 -11.35 13.93
CA LYS A 568 10.51 -11.18 12.52
C LYS A 568 10.52 -9.72 12.09
N HIS A 569 9.68 -8.88 12.68
CA HIS A 569 9.82 -7.42 12.57
C HIS A 569 11.14 -6.95 13.19
N LEU A 570 11.62 -7.55 14.28
CA LEU A 570 12.97 -7.35 14.84
C LEU A 570 14.10 -7.98 13.99
N ASP A 571 13.89 -9.15 13.39
CA ASP A 571 14.88 -9.80 12.50
C ASP A 571 14.99 -9.10 11.13
N LEU A 572 13.98 -8.34 10.69
CA LEU A 572 14.09 -7.43 9.54
C LEU A 572 14.94 -6.21 9.84
N THR A 573 14.98 -5.80 11.11
CA THR A 573 15.85 -4.73 11.60
C THR A 573 17.29 -5.21 11.82
N ASN A 574 17.49 -6.51 12.10
CA ASN A 574 18.79 -7.08 12.49
C ASN A 574 19.42 -8.05 11.46
N GLY A 575 18.66 -8.57 10.49
CA GLY A 575 19.04 -9.70 9.61
C GLY A 575 19.84 -9.35 8.36
N LEU A 576 20.22 -8.09 8.13
CA LEU A 576 21.09 -7.69 7.02
C LEU A 576 22.58 -7.84 7.38
N SER A 577 22.95 -8.87 8.16
CA SER A 577 24.34 -9.12 8.57
C SER A 577 24.80 -10.59 8.48
N GLU A 578 24.01 -11.50 7.88
CA GLU A 578 24.39 -12.93 7.81
C GLU A 578 24.32 -13.59 6.41
N PHE A 579 24.31 -12.80 5.32
CA PHE A 579 24.45 -13.33 3.95
C PHE A 579 25.70 -12.80 3.22
N THR A 580 26.85 -12.84 3.88
CA THR A 580 28.16 -12.58 3.23
C THR A 580 29.26 -13.57 3.60
N ASN A 581 28.96 -14.73 4.20
CA ASN A 581 29.98 -15.76 4.47
C ASN A 581 29.47 -17.19 4.20
N ALA A 582 29.27 -17.54 2.93
CA ALA A 582 29.30 -18.94 2.47
C ALA A 582 29.59 -19.04 0.96
N THR A 583 30.75 -18.53 0.53
CA THR A 583 31.28 -18.82 -0.81
C THR A 583 32.78 -19.06 -0.70
N SER A 584 33.17 -20.32 -0.45
CA SER A 584 34.41 -20.94 -0.95
C SER A 584 34.58 -22.34 -0.35
N SER A 585 34.24 -23.37 -1.11
CA SER A 585 34.98 -24.63 -1.07
C SER A 585 34.88 -25.36 -2.41
N LYS A 586 36.02 -25.88 -2.82
CA LYS A 586 36.44 -26.31 -4.15
C LYS A 586 35.70 -27.53 -4.69
N ALA A 587 35.81 -27.67 -6.02
CA ALA A 587 35.48 -28.82 -6.84
C ALA A 587 36.16 -30.12 -6.40
N SER A 588 35.44 -31.22 -6.59
CA SER A 588 36.01 -32.52 -6.95
C SER A 588 35.00 -33.29 -7.80
N ASP A 589 35.50 -33.79 -8.94
CA ASP A 589 34.88 -34.78 -9.80
C ASP A 589 34.38 -35.99 -9.00
N ASP A 590 33.20 -36.49 -9.35
CA ASP A 590 33.01 -37.94 -9.47
C ASP A 590 31.86 -38.25 -10.45
N THR A 591 32.27 -38.81 -11.58
CA THR A 591 31.45 -39.44 -12.61
C THR A 591 30.96 -40.80 -12.14
N THR A 592 29.64 -40.97 -11.99
CA THR A 592 29.01 -42.31 -12.11
C THR A 592 27.71 -42.23 -12.89
N ASN A 593 27.74 -42.88 -14.06
CA ASN A 593 26.62 -43.11 -14.97
C ASN A 593 25.48 -43.88 -14.30
N VAL A 594 24.26 -43.33 -14.33
CA VAL A 594 23.02 -44.11 -14.29
C VAL A 594 22.08 -43.58 -15.36
N SER A 595 21.62 -44.50 -16.21
CA SER A 595 20.90 -44.28 -17.47
C SER A 595 19.48 -43.76 -17.25
N HIS A 596 19.13 -42.64 -17.87
CA HIS A 596 17.73 -42.21 -18.02
C HIS A 596 17.25 -42.43 -19.45
N THR A 597 16.41 -43.43 -19.61
CA THR A 597 15.61 -43.74 -20.79
C THR A 597 14.70 -42.55 -21.11
N ILE A 598 14.86 -41.97 -22.30
CA ILE A 598 13.93 -40.97 -22.85
C ILE A 598 12.59 -41.67 -23.12
N ARG A 599 11.57 -41.39 -22.32
CA ARG A 599 10.18 -41.75 -22.62
C ARG A 599 9.45 -40.49 -23.08
N SER A 600 9.43 -40.27 -24.39
CA SER A 600 8.47 -39.39 -25.02
C SER A 600 7.06 -39.99 -24.85
N MET A 601 6.18 -39.33 -24.12
CA MET A 601 4.75 -39.68 -24.13
C MET A 601 4.00 -38.71 -25.05
N SER A 602 3.56 -39.31 -26.15
CA SER A 602 2.54 -38.86 -27.09
C SER A 602 1.27 -38.45 -26.34
N TRP A 603 0.74 -37.27 -26.66
CA TRP A 603 -0.65 -36.94 -26.36
C TRP A 603 -1.51 -37.54 -27.47
N ASP A 604 -2.15 -38.68 -27.19
CA ASP A 604 -3.23 -39.20 -28.03
C ASP A 604 -4.41 -38.24 -27.93
N SER A 605 -4.46 -37.32 -28.90
CA SER A 605 -5.64 -36.54 -29.23
C SER A 605 -6.59 -37.43 -30.01
N SER A 606 -7.39 -38.22 -29.31
CA SER A 606 -8.57 -38.85 -29.90
C SER A 606 -9.77 -38.55 -29.02
N VAL A 607 -10.72 -37.83 -29.63
CA VAL A 607 -12.19 -37.88 -29.46
C VAL A 607 -12.75 -36.51 -29.89
N TYR A 608 -13.27 -36.53 -31.12
CA TYR A 608 -14.07 -35.53 -31.86
C TYR A 608 -13.44 -34.21 -32.33
N SER A 609 -12.75 -34.32 -33.47
CA SER A 609 -12.98 -33.41 -34.61
C SER A 609 -14.06 -34.01 -35.53
N LYS A 610 -15.13 -33.28 -35.81
CA LYS A 610 -15.89 -33.45 -37.06
C LYS A 610 -16.35 -32.07 -37.54
N GLY A 611 -15.92 -31.76 -38.76
CA GLY A 611 -16.09 -30.46 -39.40
C GLY A 611 -17.55 -30.12 -39.68
N THR A 612 -17.81 -28.83 -39.64
CA THR A 612 -19.03 -28.20 -40.13
C THR A 612 -19.15 -28.42 -41.65
N GLN A 613 -20.07 -29.29 -42.07
CA GLN A 613 -20.63 -29.24 -43.42
C GLN A 613 -22.05 -28.70 -43.35
N SER A 614 -22.30 -27.72 -44.22
CA SER A 614 -23.60 -27.14 -44.54
C SER A 614 -24.62 -28.22 -44.93
N GLN A 615 -25.71 -28.36 -44.17
CA GLN A 615 -26.97 -28.94 -44.65
C GLN A 615 -28.17 -28.15 -44.14
N SER A 616 -29.06 -27.82 -45.08
CA SER A 616 -30.39 -27.24 -44.91
C SER A 616 -31.31 -28.15 -44.08
N PRO A 617 -32.41 -27.64 -43.51
CA PRO A 617 -33.24 -28.38 -42.57
C PRO A 617 -34.18 -29.36 -43.29
N ALA A 618 -34.29 -30.58 -42.78
CA ALA A 618 -35.32 -31.55 -43.14
C ALA A 618 -35.68 -32.42 -41.90
N PRO A 619 -36.91 -32.97 -41.85
CA PRO A 619 -37.75 -32.95 -40.65
C PRO A 619 -37.77 -34.26 -39.84
N ASP A 620 -38.24 -34.10 -38.61
CA ASP A 620 -38.87 -35.07 -37.70
C ASP A 620 -38.12 -36.34 -37.28
N GLY A 621 -37.95 -36.44 -35.95
CA GLY A 621 -37.44 -37.62 -35.26
C GLY A 621 -37.52 -37.50 -33.73
N LEU A 622 -38.76 -37.44 -33.22
CA LEU A 622 -39.19 -37.96 -31.91
C LEU A 622 -38.70 -37.27 -30.60
N TRP A 623 -39.41 -36.20 -30.20
CA TRP A 623 -39.79 -35.99 -28.79
C TRP A 623 -41.29 -35.69 -28.75
N PRO A 624 -42.14 -36.62 -28.28
CA PRO A 624 -43.56 -36.39 -28.09
C PRO A 624 -43.82 -35.90 -26.68
N GLU A 625 -43.29 -34.73 -26.31
CA GLU A 625 -43.68 -34.06 -25.07
C GLU A 625 -43.78 -32.56 -25.34
N THR A 626 -44.92 -31.96 -24.99
CA THR A 626 -45.07 -30.50 -25.01
C THR A 626 -43.94 -29.88 -24.19
N GLY A 627 -43.42 -28.70 -24.55
CA GLY A 627 -42.37 -28.04 -23.76
C GLY A 627 -42.70 -27.94 -22.25
N ALA A 628 -43.99 -27.89 -21.92
CA ALA A 628 -44.51 -27.95 -20.56
C ALA A 628 -44.27 -29.31 -19.85
N ALA A 629 -44.39 -30.45 -20.56
CA ALA A 629 -44.13 -31.78 -20.00
C ALA A 629 -42.61 -31.98 -19.74
N TYR A 630 -41.74 -31.48 -20.62
CA TYR A 630 -40.29 -31.52 -20.38
C TYR A 630 -39.87 -30.66 -19.18
N GLU A 631 -40.44 -29.47 -19.04
CA GLU A 631 -40.23 -28.60 -17.89
C GLU A 631 -40.74 -29.22 -16.57
N GLU A 632 -41.86 -29.91 -16.59
CA GLU A 632 -42.40 -30.64 -15.44
C GLU A 632 -41.46 -31.78 -15.00
N HIS A 633 -40.87 -32.51 -15.96
CA HIS A 633 -39.84 -33.50 -15.68
C HIS A 633 -38.58 -32.90 -15.04
N LEU A 634 -38.14 -31.71 -15.46
CA LEU A 634 -36.98 -31.02 -14.86
C LEU A 634 -37.27 -30.57 -13.42
N LEU A 635 -38.49 -30.10 -13.13
CA LEU A 635 -38.91 -29.77 -11.75
C LEU A 635 -38.98 -31.01 -10.86
N ALA A 636 -39.52 -32.11 -11.36
CA ALA A 636 -39.55 -33.38 -10.65
C ALA A 636 -38.11 -33.88 -10.36
N TYR A 637 -37.22 -33.78 -11.35
CA TYR A 637 -35.81 -34.13 -11.19
C TYR A 637 -35.14 -33.29 -10.09
N PHE A 638 -35.34 -31.97 -10.07
CA PHE A 638 -34.77 -31.08 -9.05
C PHE A 638 -35.20 -31.45 -7.62
N LEU A 639 -36.47 -31.82 -7.42
CA LEU A 639 -36.95 -32.27 -6.10
C LEU A 639 -36.28 -33.56 -5.63
N SER A 640 -35.93 -34.45 -6.56
CA SER A 640 -35.22 -35.70 -6.29
C SER A 640 -33.70 -35.58 -6.33
N SER A 641 -33.14 -34.42 -6.71
CA SER A 641 -31.71 -34.29 -6.98
C SER A 641 -30.87 -34.36 -5.70
N GLU A 642 -29.71 -34.99 -5.82
CA GLU A 642 -28.66 -34.94 -4.81
C GLU A 642 -28.11 -33.52 -4.61
N PRO A 643 -27.44 -33.25 -3.47
CA PRO A 643 -26.80 -31.95 -3.23
C PRO A 643 -25.75 -31.67 -4.31
N PRO A 644 -25.64 -30.41 -4.78
CA PRO A 644 -24.63 -30.03 -5.75
C PRO A 644 -23.22 -30.18 -5.16
N PRO A 645 -22.20 -30.50 -5.98
CA PRO A 645 -20.81 -30.51 -5.52
C PRO A 645 -20.34 -29.07 -5.26
N THR A 646 -20.51 -28.61 -4.02
CA THR A 646 -20.18 -27.25 -3.60
C THR A 646 -18.71 -27.12 -3.21
N ILE A 647 -17.98 -26.33 -4.00
CA ILE A 647 -16.54 -26.01 -3.80
C ILE A 647 -16.26 -25.21 -2.52
N PHE A 648 -17.30 -24.67 -1.89
CA PHE A 648 -17.18 -23.75 -0.76
C PHE A 648 -17.55 -24.36 0.59
N GLY A 649 -17.94 -25.64 0.67
CA GLY A 649 -18.31 -26.28 1.93
C GLY A 649 -19.52 -27.21 1.78
N PRO A 650 -19.79 -28.07 2.78
CA PRO A 650 -20.90 -29.03 2.74
C PRO A 650 -22.25 -28.30 2.78
N VAL A 651 -23.18 -28.74 1.92
CA VAL A 651 -24.60 -28.29 1.92
C VAL A 651 -25.57 -29.46 2.08
N ASN A 652 -25.05 -30.67 2.35
CA ASN A 652 -25.81 -31.92 2.32
C ASN A 652 -26.98 -31.93 3.31
N LEU A 653 -26.75 -31.38 4.50
CA LEU A 653 -27.70 -31.41 5.60
C LEU A 653 -28.86 -30.43 5.37
N GLU A 654 -28.59 -29.30 4.71
CA GLU A 654 -29.54 -28.24 4.39
C GLU A 654 -30.30 -28.52 3.09
N TRP A 655 -29.66 -29.17 2.11
CA TRP A 655 -30.17 -29.32 0.75
C TRP A 655 -31.55 -29.96 0.68
N LYS A 656 -31.79 -31.00 1.50
CA LYS A 656 -33.09 -31.68 1.59
C LYS A 656 -34.22 -30.70 1.93
N TYR A 657 -33.97 -29.77 2.85
CA TYR A 657 -34.97 -28.80 3.29
C TYR A 657 -35.10 -27.64 2.29
N VAL A 658 -33.98 -27.19 1.74
CA VAL A 658 -33.88 -26.04 0.84
C VAL A 658 -34.52 -26.28 -0.52
N ARG A 659 -34.31 -27.45 -1.14
CA ARG A 659 -34.88 -27.74 -2.49
C ARG A 659 -36.40 -27.66 -2.53
N GLU A 660 -37.08 -28.09 -1.46
CA GLU A 660 -38.54 -27.98 -1.35
C GLU A 660 -39.00 -26.51 -1.26
N VAL A 661 -38.28 -25.69 -0.48
CA VAL A 661 -38.58 -24.25 -0.33
C VAL A 661 -38.39 -23.53 -1.66
N ILE A 662 -37.30 -23.82 -2.36
CA ILE A 662 -36.98 -23.25 -3.68
C ILE A 662 -38.10 -23.53 -4.69
N VAL A 663 -38.62 -24.76 -4.73
CA VAL A 663 -39.71 -25.13 -5.65
C VAL A 663 -41.04 -24.47 -5.27
N VAL A 664 -41.32 -24.33 -3.97
CA VAL A 664 -42.52 -23.59 -3.51
C VAL A 664 -42.43 -22.13 -3.94
N GLN A 665 -41.28 -21.47 -3.73
CA GLN A 665 -41.09 -20.06 -4.10
C GLN A 665 -41.07 -19.81 -5.61
N SER A 666 -40.70 -20.81 -6.42
CA SER A 666 -40.61 -20.67 -7.89
C SER A 666 -41.96 -20.65 -8.60
N ARG A 667 -43.02 -21.18 -7.96
CA ARG A 667 -44.38 -21.22 -8.53
C ARG A 667 -44.86 -19.84 -8.96
N GLU A 668 -44.58 -18.83 -8.14
CA GLU A 668 -45.00 -17.44 -8.31
C GLU A 668 -43.88 -16.53 -8.86
N PHE A 669 -42.66 -17.05 -9.08
CA PHE A 669 -41.52 -16.26 -9.51
C PHE A 669 -40.77 -16.92 -10.68
N ARG A 670 -41.07 -16.42 -11.90
CA ARG A 670 -40.54 -16.97 -13.15
C ARG A 670 -39.00 -17.01 -13.26
N PRO A 671 -38.24 -15.99 -12.83
CA PRO A 671 -36.78 -16.06 -12.89
C PRO A 671 -36.21 -17.26 -12.12
N LEU A 672 -36.74 -17.51 -10.92
CA LEU A 672 -36.31 -18.64 -10.08
C LEU A 672 -36.66 -19.98 -10.74
N ARG A 673 -37.86 -20.10 -11.31
CA ARG A 673 -38.27 -21.31 -12.05
C ARG A 673 -37.36 -21.59 -13.25
N ASN A 674 -37.03 -20.57 -14.05
CA ASN A 674 -36.08 -20.71 -15.16
C ASN A 674 -34.67 -21.10 -14.67
N SER A 675 -34.22 -20.58 -13.52
CA SER A 675 -32.93 -20.99 -12.93
C SER A 675 -32.95 -22.44 -12.43
N ILE A 676 -34.09 -22.94 -11.93
CA ILE A 676 -34.26 -24.36 -11.57
C ILE A 676 -34.15 -25.24 -12.83
N TYR A 677 -34.82 -24.88 -13.93
CA TYR A 677 -34.70 -25.64 -15.19
C TYR A 677 -33.26 -25.67 -15.70
N CYS A 678 -32.58 -24.51 -15.68
CA CYS A 678 -31.17 -24.40 -16.04
C CYS A 678 -30.29 -25.33 -15.19
N PHE A 679 -30.40 -25.25 -13.87
CA PHE A 679 -29.62 -26.08 -12.96
C PHE A 679 -29.94 -27.57 -13.09
N ALA A 680 -31.23 -27.92 -13.14
CA ALA A 680 -31.68 -29.32 -13.26
C ALA A 680 -31.15 -29.97 -14.54
N GLU A 681 -31.22 -29.27 -15.67
CA GLU A 681 -30.72 -29.77 -16.95
C GLU A 681 -29.19 -29.90 -16.96
N VAL A 682 -28.47 -28.90 -16.42
CA VAL A 682 -27.01 -28.95 -16.28
C VAL A 682 -26.60 -30.10 -15.38
N HIS A 683 -27.22 -30.22 -14.21
CA HIS A 683 -26.92 -31.26 -13.24
C HIS A 683 -27.21 -32.66 -13.83
N LYS A 684 -28.35 -32.82 -14.50
CA LYS A 684 -28.69 -34.06 -15.20
C LYS A 684 -27.69 -34.40 -16.30
N ALA A 685 -27.30 -33.43 -17.13
CA ALA A 685 -26.31 -33.63 -18.18
C ALA A 685 -24.93 -34.03 -17.62
N VAL A 686 -24.50 -33.43 -16.51
CA VAL A 686 -23.26 -33.80 -15.82
C VAL A 686 -23.32 -35.24 -15.29
N MET A 687 -24.44 -35.63 -14.69
CA MET A 687 -24.65 -36.99 -14.15
C MET A 687 -24.72 -38.06 -15.25
N GLU A 688 -25.34 -37.74 -16.38
CA GLU A 688 -25.54 -38.66 -17.52
C GLU A 688 -24.36 -38.63 -18.53
N GLY A 689 -23.37 -37.75 -18.33
CA GLY A 689 -22.26 -37.55 -19.28
C GLY A 689 -22.67 -36.93 -20.61
N GLY A 690 -23.82 -36.24 -20.66
CA GLY A 690 -24.39 -35.59 -21.84
C GLY A 690 -24.03 -34.10 -21.97
N GLN A 691 -24.58 -33.45 -23.01
CA GLN A 691 -24.51 -31.99 -23.18
C GLN A 691 -25.88 -31.37 -22.88
N PRO A 692 -25.95 -30.25 -22.13
CA PRO A 692 -27.20 -29.54 -21.93
C PRO A 692 -27.60 -28.81 -23.22
N HIS A 693 -28.85 -28.99 -23.68
CA HIS A 693 -29.31 -28.48 -24.97
C HIS A 693 -30.06 -27.14 -24.83
N SER A 694 -30.86 -27.00 -23.77
CA SER A 694 -31.72 -25.83 -23.51
C SER A 694 -31.26 -24.98 -22.33
N ALA A 695 -30.27 -25.43 -21.55
CA ALA A 695 -29.84 -24.76 -20.33
C ALA A 695 -29.34 -23.31 -20.54
N SER A 696 -28.71 -23.02 -21.69
CA SER A 696 -28.30 -21.66 -22.05
C SER A 696 -29.48 -20.72 -22.28
N THR A 697 -30.59 -21.25 -22.80
CA THR A 697 -31.84 -20.50 -23.01
C THR A 697 -32.48 -20.17 -21.66
N TYR A 698 -32.59 -21.16 -20.77
CA TYR A 698 -33.11 -20.97 -19.43
C TYR A 698 -32.23 -20.02 -18.59
N HIS A 699 -30.90 -20.11 -18.72
CA HIS A 699 -29.96 -19.18 -18.08
C HIS A 699 -30.21 -17.74 -18.53
N GLN A 700 -30.30 -17.51 -19.85
CA GLN A 700 -30.55 -16.19 -20.41
C GLN A 700 -31.91 -15.62 -19.98
N GLN A 701 -32.96 -16.44 -19.99
CA GLN A 701 -34.30 -16.03 -19.56
C GLN A 701 -34.33 -15.68 -18.07
N ALA A 702 -33.74 -16.52 -17.20
CA ALA A 702 -33.63 -16.24 -15.78
C ALA A 702 -32.87 -14.93 -15.50
N SER A 703 -31.78 -14.68 -16.24
CA SER A 703 -30.99 -13.46 -16.11
C SER A 703 -31.76 -12.21 -16.54
N LEU A 704 -32.40 -12.24 -17.71
CA LEU A 704 -33.16 -11.09 -18.24
C LEU A 704 -34.38 -10.75 -17.39
N GLU A 705 -35.15 -11.77 -16.98
CA GLU A 705 -36.32 -11.54 -16.15
C GLU A 705 -35.91 -11.12 -14.73
N GLY A 706 -34.87 -11.73 -14.16
CA GLY A 706 -34.35 -11.37 -12.83
C GLY A 706 -33.89 -9.92 -12.73
N GLN A 707 -33.30 -9.37 -13.80
CA GLN A 707 -32.89 -7.95 -13.89
C GLN A 707 -34.04 -6.96 -13.67
N SER A 708 -35.27 -7.33 -14.05
CA SER A 708 -36.44 -6.44 -13.89
C SER A 708 -36.87 -6.27 -12.43
N TYR A 709 -36.54 -7.24 -11.56
CA TYR A 709 -36.91 -7.24 -10.14
C TYR A 709 -35.89 -6.56 -9.22
N ILE A 710 -34.77 -6.09 -9.77
CA ILE A 710 -33.69 -5.50 -8.99
C ILE A 710 -33.79 -3.96 -8.95
N PHE A 711 -34.78 -3.33 -9.60
CA PHE A 711 -34.92 -1.87 -9.61
C PHE A 711 -35.63 -1.31 -8.39
N GLY A 712 -35.19 -0.14 -7.94
CA GLY A 712 -35.85 0.61 -6.86
C GLY A 712 -35.72 -0.06 -5.49
N HIS A 713 -36.70 0.19 -4.62
CA HIS A 713 -36.84 -0.47 -3.34
C HIS A 713 -37.46 -1.85 -3.55
N VAL A 714 -36.75 -2.90 -3.13
CA VAL A 714 -37.18 -4.30 -3.30
C VAL A 714 -37.53 -4.87 -1.94
N ASP A 715 -38.68 -5.51 -1.84
CA ASP A 715 -39.15 -6.20 -0.64
C ASP A 715 -38.30 -7.44 -0.33
N GLU A 716 -38.19 -7.78 0.96
CA GLU A 716 -37.40 -8.91 1.48
C GLU A 716 -37.70 -10.25 0.79
N PRO A 717 -38.96 -10.70 0.59
CA PRO A 717 -39.23 -11.99 -0.03
C PRO A 717 -38.91 -12.02 -1.53
N THR A 718 -39.11 -10.91 -2.26
CA THR A 718 -38.70 -10.81 -3.67
C THR A 718 -37.19 -10.83 -3.80
N LEU A 719 -36.47 -10.10 -2.94
CA LEU A 719 -35.01 -10.10 -2.94
C LEU A 719 -34.44 -11.47 -2.58
N GLY A 720 -35.07 -12.21 -1.64
CA GLY A 720 -34.70 -13.60 -1.33
C GLY A 720 -34.82 -14.54 -2.54
N LYS A 721 -35.90 -14.41 -3.34
CA LYS A 721 -36.08 -15.14 -4.60
C LYS A 721 -35.02 -14.77 -5.66
N VAL A 722 -34.61 -13.49 -5.72
CA VAL A 722 -33.53 -13.03 -6.60
C VAL A 722 -32.18 -13.65 -6.20
N PHE A 723 -31.80 -13.61 -4.92
CA PHE A 723 -30.58 -14.26 -4.44
C PHE A 723 -30.57 -15.76 -4.71
N THR A 724 -31.73 -16.41 -4.56
CA THR A 724 -31.90 -17.85 -4.87
C THR A 724 -31.72 -18.13 -6.36
N THR A 725 -32.26 -17.26 -7.22
CA THR A 725 -32.09 -17.34 -8.68
C THR A 725 -30.61 -17.22 -9.04
N VAL A 726 -29.92 -16.23 -8.47
CA VAL A 726 -28.49 -15.99 -8.71
C VAL A 726 -27.64 -17.16 -8.21
N PHE A 727 -27.94 -17.72 -7.04
CA PHE A 727 -27.26 -18.90 -6.50
C PHE A 727 -27.31 -20.09 -7.47
N LEU A 728 -28.50 -20.44 -7.97
CA LEU A 728 -28.66 -21.55 -8.92
C LEU A 728 -27.94 -21.28 -10.24
N LEU A 729 -27.94 -20.04 -10.74
CA LEU A 729 -27.20 -19.67 -11.95
C LEU A 729 -25.67 -19.74 -11.73
N MET A 730 -25.16 -19.32 -10.57
CA MET A 730 -23.74 -19.47 -10.21
C MET A 730 -23.32 -20.94 -10.13
N LEU A 731 -24.18 -21.81 -9.58
CA LEU A 731 -23.94 -23.25 -9.58
C LEU A 731 -23.94 -23.83 -11.01
N SER A 732 -24.92 -23.48 -11.84
CA SER A 732 -24.96 -23.93 -13.24
C SER A 732 -23.73 -23.50 -14.03
N GLU A 733 -23.27 -22.25 -13.83
CA GLU A 733 -22.03 -21.74 -14.42
C GLU A 733 -20.78 -22.48 -13.90
N SER A 734 -20.77 -22.90 -12.63
CA SER A 734 -19.66 -23.66 -12.05
C SER A 734 -19.59 -25.11 -12.53
N LEU A 735 -20.74 -25.71 -12.84
CA LEU A 735 -20.86 -27.11 -13.28
C LEU A 735 -20.67 -27.27 -14.80
N SER A 736 -20.85 -26.21 -15.59
CA SER A 736 -20.82 -26.24 -17.06
C SER A 736 -19.58 -25.59 -17.68
N SER A 737 -19.33 -25.89 -18.96
CA SER A 737 -18.33 -25.21 -19.80
C SER A 737 -18.61 -23.70 -19.93
N PRO A 738 -17.59 -22.82 -20.10
CA PRO A 738 -17.71 -21.36 -20.20
C PRO A 738 -18.66 -20.81 -21.29
N ASP A 739 -19.18 -21.68 -22.16
CA ASP A 739 -20.09 -21.32 -23.24
C ASP A 739 -21.54 -21.06 -22.78
N LEU A 740 -21.91 -21.44 -21.55
CA LEU A 740 -23.27 -21.20 -20.99
C LEU A 740 -23.59 -19.69 -20.88
N GLY A 741 -22.57 -18.85 -20.63
CA GLY A 741 -22.70 -17.40 -20.44
C GLY A 741 -22.36 -16.52 -21.66
N ARG A 742 -22.11 -17.09 -22.86
CA ARG A 742 -21.60 -16.35 -24.03
C ARG A 742 -22.46 -15.17 -24.51
N HIS A 743 -23.71 -15.07 -24.05
CA HIS A 743 -24.66 -14.02 -24.44
C HIS A 743 -25.11 -13.10 -23.29
N GLY A 744 -24.51 -13.21 -22.09
CA GLY A 744 -24.85 -12.41 -20.89
C GLY A 744 -23.66 -12.20 -19.92
N THR A 745 -23.89 -11.48 -18.82
CA THR A 745 -22.88 -11.30 -17.74
C THR A 745 -22.86 -12.55 -16.85
N SER A 746 -21.70 -13.20 -16.69
CA SER A 746 -21.53 -14.32 -15.73
C SER A 746 -21.81 -13.84 -14.30
N PHE A 747 -22.70 -14.55 -13.60
CA PHE A 747 -23.02 -14.23 -12.21
C PHE A 747 -21.88 -14.55 -11.25
N LEU A 748 -21.00 -15.50 -11.60
CA LEU A 748 -19.73 -15.70 -10.91
C LEU A 748 -18.86 -14.44 -10.90
N HIS A 749 -19.02 -13.53 -11.87
CA HIS A 749 -18.27 -12.27 -11.96
C HIS A 749 -19.00 -11.04 -11.40
N SER A 750 -20.32 -11.07 -11.29
CA SER A 750 -21.14 -9.88 -10.97
C SER A 750 -21.97 -9.99 -9.69
N ALA A 751 -22.07 -11.16 -9.05
CA ALA A 751 -22.88 -11.35 -7.84
C ALA A 751 -22.51 -10.41 -6.68
N TYR A 752 -21.23 -10.00 -6.58
CA TYR A 752 -20.77 -9.02 -5.59
C TYR A 752 -21.52 -7.68 -5.67
N LEU A 753 -22.00 -7.26 -6.84
CA LEU A 753 -22.77 -6.03 -6.99
C LEU A 753 -24.13 -6.09 -6.28
N LEU A 754 -24.73 -7.28 -6.20
CA LEU A 754 -25.97 -7.50 -5.44
C LEU A 754 -25.71 -7.49 -3.94
N LEU A 755 -24.65 -8.17 -3.51
CA LEU A 755 -24.21 -8.14 -2.10
C LEU A 755 -23.91 -6.70 -1.66
N GLN A 756 -23.20 -5.93 -2.48
CA GLN A 756 -22.86 -4.53 -2.21
C GLN A 756 -24.09 -3.64 -2.13
N ARG A 757 -25.01 -3.75 -3.10
CA ARG A 757 -26.17 -2.86 -3.17
C ARG A 757 -27.15 -3.06 -2.02
N PHE A 758 -27.34 -4.31 -1.58
CA PHE A 758 -28.34 -4.65 -0.58
C PHE A 758 -27.74 -5.00 0.79
N HIS A 759 -26.47 -4.65 1.03
CA HIS A 759 -25.72 -4.97 2.26
C HIS A 759 -26.50 -4.64 3.54
N ASP A 760 -27.01 -3.41 3.66
CA ASP A 760 -27.76 -2.97 4.84
C ASP A 760 -29.07 -3.76 5.04
N GLN A 761 -29.72 -4.18 3.95
CA GLN A 761 -30.98 -4.90 4.01
C GLN A 761 -30.78 -6.35 4.44
N ILE A 762 -29.75 -7.03 3.91
CA ILE A 762 -29.49 -8.45 4.15
C ILE A 762 -28.90 -8.75 5.54
N GLN A 763 -28.33 -7.76 6.23
CA GLN A 763 -27.76 -7.96 7.58
C GLN A 763 -28.81 -8.40 8.62
N SER A 764 -30.05 -7.93 8.48
CA SER A 764 -31.16 -8.21 9.41
C SER A 764 -31.87 -9.55 9.15
N TRP A 765 -31.49 -10.26 8.08
CA TRP A 765 -32.22 -11.45 7.63
C TRP A 765 -31.93 -12.67 8.50
N THR A 766 -32.92 -13.57 8.59
CA THR A 766 -32.81 -14.87 9.26
C THR A 766 -33.33 -15.99 8.35
N GLY A 767 -33.25 -17.24 8.82
CA GLY A 767 -33.77 -18.42 8.11
C GLY A 767 -33.31 -18.58 6.66
N PHE A 768 -34.24 -18.81 5.74
CA PHE A 768 -33.92 -19.17 4.35
C PHE A 768 -33.15 -18.07 3.60
N GLY A 769 -33.56 -16.82 3.75
CA GLY A 769 -32.92 -15.69 3.07
C GLY A 769 -31.44 -15.56 3.47
N ARG A 770 -31.14 -15.66 4.77
CA ARG A 770 -29.76 -15.59 5.29
C ARG A 770 -28.89 -16.75 4.80
N LEU A 771 -29.44 -17.96 4.73
CA LEU A 771 -28.73 -19.14 4.26
C LEU A 771 -28.30 -18.98 2.79
N VAL A 772 -29.23 -18.58 1.92
CA VAL A 772 -28.95 -18.38 0.49
C VAL A 772 -27.93 -17.25 0.28
N VAL A 773 -28.07 -16.11 0.98
CA VAL A 773 -27.09 -15.02 0.93
C VAL A 773 -25.70 -15.50 1.36
N SER A 774 -25.63 -16.34 2.40
CA SER A 774 -24.37 -16.93 2.86
C SER A 774 -23.72 -17.80 1.78
N TRP A 775 -24.50 -18.63 1.08
CA TRP A 775 -23.99 -19.45 -0.03
C TRP A 775 -23.54 -18.63 -1.24
N VAL A 776 -24.29 -17.58 -1.61
CA VAL A 776 -23.87 -16.63 -2.66
C VAL A 776 -22.57 -15.94 -2.28
N SER A 777 -22.44 -15.50 -1.03
CA SER A 777 -21.21 -14.87 -0.54
C SER A 777 -20.03 -15.82 -0.52
N LEU A 778 -20.23 -17.09 -0.13
CA LEU A 778 -19.20 -18.12 -0.16
C LEU A 778 -18.73 -18.44 -1.60
N LEU A 779 -19.65 -18.52 -2.56
CA LEU A 779 -19.29 -18.66 -3.98
C LEU A 779 -18.56 -17.43 -4.52
N ASP A 780 -18.94 -16.22 -4.10
CA ASP A 780 -18.23 -14.99 -4.48
C ASP A 780 -16.81 -14.94 -3.88
N VAL A 781 -16.59 -15.47 -2.67
CA VAL A 781 -15.23 -15.62 -2.12
C VAL A 781 -14.40 -16.58 -2.96
N LYS A 782 -14.97 -17.70 -3.42
CA LYS A 782 -14.26 -18.63 -4.31
C LYS A 782 -13.99 -18.01 -5.69
N SER A 783 -14.91 -17.21 -6.21
CA SER A 783 -14.69 -16.46 -7.47
C SER A 783 -13.57 -15.43 -7.34
N LEU A 784 -13.46 -14.79 -6.18
CA LEU A 784 -12.39 -13.84 -5.86
C LEU A 784 -11.02 -14.53 -5.85
N ILE A 785 -10.89 -15.69 -5.18
CA ILE A 785 -9.67 -16.52 -5.23
C ILE A 785 -9.36 -16.95 -6.67
N ALA A 786 -10.42 -17.25 -7.45
CA ALA A 786 -10.29 -17.58 -8.85
C ALA A 786 -9.87 -16.39 -9.74
N GLY A 787 -9.65 -15.20 -9.19
CA GLY A 787 -9.11 -14.05 -9.89
C GLY A 787 -10.15 -13.21 -10.63
N ARG A 788 -11.41 -13.27 -10.16
CA ARG A 788 -12.50 -12.37 -10.57
C ARG A 788 -12.06 -10.91 -10.42
N ASP A 789 -12.40 -10.09 -11.42
CA ASP A 789 -12.19 -8.64 -11.35
C ASP A 789 -13.37 -7.94 -10.63
N GLY A 790 -13.10 -6.85 -9.90
CA GLY A 790 -14.11 -6.06 -9.17
C GLY A 790 -13.73 -5.77 -7.73
N ASP A 791 -14.65 -5.16 -6.98
CA ASP A 791 -14.45 -4.87 -5.55
C ASP A 791 -14.48 -6.18 -4.72
N PRO A 792 -13.46 -6.45 -3.88
CA PRO A 792 -13.47 -7.58 -2.95
C PRO A 792 -14.50 -7.50 -1.83
N LEU A 793 -15.09 -6.32 -1.57
CA LEU A 793 -16.03 -6.07 -0.47
C LEU A 793 -15.41 -6.30 0.92
N VAL A 794 -14.31 -5.59 1.20
CA VAL A 794 -13.51 -5.71 2.43
C VAL A 794 -14.33 -5.57 3.72
N GLU A 795 -15.37 -4.75 3.69
CA GLU A 795 -16.26 -4.47 4.82
C GLU A 795 -16.93 -5.76 5.34
N LEU A 796 -17.40 -6.65 4.46
CA LEU A 796 -18.00 -7.95 4.82
C LEU A 796 -17.01 -8.89 5.54
N GLY A 797 -15.71 -8.64 5.43
CA GLY A 797 -14.66 -9.40 6.12
C GLY A 797 -14.19 -8.78 7.44
N SER A 798 -14.80 -7.70 7.91
CA SER A 798 -14.38 -6.96 9.11
C SER A 798 -15.06 -7.49 10.38
N LEU A 799 -14.29 -7.73 11.44
CA LEU A 799 -14.81 -8.24 12.72
C LEU A 799 -15.67 -7.22 13.51
N ALA A 800 -15.68 -5.94 13.14
CA ALA A 800 -16.44 -4.91 13.85
C ALA A 800 -17.95 -5.18 13.87
N GLU A 801 -18.47 -5.90 12.87
CA GLU A 801 -19.87 -6.35 12.80
C GLU A 801 -20.17 -7.57 13.71
N LEU A 802 -19.16 -8.24 14.28
CA LEU A 802 -19.35 -9.39 15.18
C LEU A 802 -20.02 -9.01 16.50
N SER A 803 -19.71 -7.81 17.00
CA SER A 803 -20.19 -7.30 18.29
C SER A 803 -21.70 -7.05 18.30
N THR A 804 -22.26 -6.66 17.15
CA THR A 804 -23.69 -6.37 17.00
C THR A 804 -24.50 -7.66 16.89
N ALA A 805 -24.03 -8.65 16.13
CA ALA A 805 -24.74 -9.91 15.91
C ALA A 805 -24.70 -10.89 17.10
N GLN A 806 -23.61 -10.93 17.89
CA GLN A 806 -23.56 -11.74 19.11
C GLN A 806 -24.39 -11.16 20.26
N ASN A 807 -24.47 -9.82 20.37
CA ASN A 807 -25.28 -9.17 21.41
C ASN A 807 -26.79 -9.33 21.19
N GLU A 808 -27.26 -9.39 19.95
CA GLU A 808 -28.68 -9.66 19.66
C GLU A 808 -29.10 -11.10 19.98
N LEU A 809 -28.20 -12.08 19.85
CA LEU A 809 -28.50 -13.48 20.15
C LEU A 809 -28.45 -13.80 21.66
N SER A 810 -27.53 -13.17 22.42
CA SER A 810 -27.51 -13.26 23.89
C SER A 810 -28.71 -12.56 24.54
N GLY A 811 -29.21 -11.48 23.93
CA GLY A 811 -30.45 -10.82 24.36
C GLY A 811 -31.71 -11.65 24.14
N ALA A 812 -31.74 -12.51 23.12
CA ALA A 812 -32.89 -13.35 22.80
C ALA A 812 -33.07 -14.57 23.71
N VAL A 813 -32.00 -15.08 24.33
CA VAL A 813 -32.09 -16.26 25.22
C VAL A 813 -32.49 -15.89 26.67
N SER A 814 -32.29 -14.64 27.08
CA SER A 814 -32.64 -14.16 28.44
C SER A 814 -34.04 -13.54 28.55
N GLY A 815 -34.78 -13.44 27.44
CA GLY A 815 -36.09 -12.78 27.35
C GLY A 815 -37.26 -13.75 27.17
N ILE A 816 -37.33 -14.84 27.94
CA ILE A 816 -38.60 -15.56 28.10
C ILE A 816 -39.32 -14.90 29.26
N MET A 817 -40.52 -14.39 28.99
CA MET A 817 -41.38 -13.57 29.85
C MET A 817 -41.24 -12.05 29.66
N GLU A 818 -41.57 -11.54 28.46
CA GLU A 818 -42.36 -10.32 28.39
C GLU A 818 -43.20 -10.28 27.12
N ASP A 819 -44.48 -9.98 27.31
CA ASP A 819 -45.57 -9.95 26.35
C ASP A 819 -45.34 -8.85 25.29
N ARG A 820 -44.67 -9.22 24.18
CA ARG A 820 -44.58 -8.39 22.98
C ARG A 820 -44.98 -9.21 21.77
N GLN A 821 -46.24 -9.00 21.37
CA GLN A 821 -46.73 -9.00 19.99
C GLN A 821 -45.87 -9.83 19.02
N VAL A 822 -46.11 -11.13 19.02
CA VAL A 822 -45.65 -12.11 18.01
C VAL A 822 -46.37 -11.77 16.69
N ASP A 823 -45.98 -10.67 16.06
CA ASP A 823 -46.66 -10.12 14.89
C ASP A 823 -45.94 -10.54 13.60
N LYS A 824 -46.56 -11.51 12.90
CA LYS A 824 -46.46 -11.85 11.47
C LYS A 824 -45.13 -12.28 10.83
N LYS A 825 -43.93 -11.94 11.35
CA LYS A 825 -42.67 -12.23 10.62
C LYS A 825 -42.20 -13.69 10.67
N VAL A 826 -42.53 -14.44 11.73
CA VAL A 826 -42.13 -15.85 11.90
C VAL A 826 -42.96 -16.81 11.02
N THR A 827 -44.14 -16.37 10.56
CA THR A 827 -45.13 -17.23 9.91
C THR A 827 -44.85 -17.51 8.43
N GLU A 828 -43.95 -16.76 7.78
CA GLU A 828 -43.65 -16.92 6.34
C GLU A 828 -42.36 -17.67 6.01
N ASP A 829 -41.46 -17.93 6.97
CA ASP A 829 -40.20 -18.62 6.68
C ASP A 829 -40.34 -20.15 6.77
N TYR A 830 -40.68 -20.75 5.62
CA TYR A 830 -40.99 -22.19 5.45
C TYR A 830 -39.85 -23.13 5.91
N LEU A 831 -38.61 -22.65 6.04
CA LEU A 831 -37.52 -23.45 6.63
C LEU A 831 -37.62 -23.52 8.16
N LEU A 832 -37.90 -22.40 8.81
CA LEU A 832 -37.99 -22.30 10.27
C LEU A 832 -39.26 -22.98 10.82
N SER A 833 -40.24 -23.29 9.96
CA SER A 833 -41.41 -24.08 10.32
C SER A 833 -41.16 -25.59 10.35
N LYS A 834 -40.01 -26.08 9.83
CA LYS A 834 -39.67 -27.51 9.82
C LYS A 834 -38.88 -27.91 11.07
N PRO A 835 -39.44 -28.76 11.97
CA PRO A 835 -38.76 -29.15 13.20
C PRO A 835 -37.39 -29.79 12.99
N GLY A 836 -37.26 -30.63 11.95
CA GLY A 836 -35.98 -31.28 11.62
C GLY A 836 -34.88 -30.30 11.20
N TYR A 837 -35.24 -29.16 10.59
CA TYR A 837 -34.28 -28.12 10.25
C TYR A 837 -33.88 -27.29 11.47
N LEU A 838 -34.81 -27.01 12.40
CA LEU A 838 -34.51 -26.30 13.65
C LEU A 838 -33.51 -27.08 14.53
N VAL A 839 -33.68 -28.40 14.64
CA VAL A 839 -32.73 -29.26 15.36
C VAL A 839 -31.35 -29.23 14.70
N TYR A 840 -31.32 -29.29 13.36
CA TYR A 840 -30.08 -29.16 12.61
C TYR A 840 -29.41 -27.79 12.82
N ASP A 841 -30.14 -26.69 12.68
CA ASP A 841 -29.61 -25.32 12.85
C ASP A 841 -29.12 -25.08 14.29
N ALA A 842 -29.76 -25.70 15.29
CA ALA A 842 -29.29 -25.63 16.67
C ALA A 842 -27.93 -26.30 16.87
N ILE A 843 -27.65 -27.41 16.18
CA ILE A 843 -26.41 -28.19 16.32
C ILE A 843 -25.30 -27.61 15.44
N VAL A 844 -25.58 -27.43 14.14
CA VAL A 844 -24.57 -27.09 13.12
C VAL A 844 -24.55 -25.59 12.82
N GLY A 845 -25.67 -24.88 13.01
CA GLY A 845 -25.80 -23.46 12.68
C GLY A 845 -24.74 -22.55 13.32
N PRO A 846 -24.37 -22.70 14.62
CA PRO A 846 -23.27 -21.94 15.20
C PRO A 846 -21.94 -22.15 14.48
N ALA A 847 -21.60 -23.41 14.15
CA ALA A 847 -20.38 -23.74 13.43
C ALA A 847 -20.40 -23.25 11.98
N PHE A 848 -21.56 -23.30 11.32
CA PHE A 848 -21.74 -22.73 9.98
C PHE A 848 -21.53 -21.21 9.96
N ARG A 849 -22.04 -20.47 10.96
CA ARG A 849 -21.81 -19.01 11.07
C ARG A 849 -20.33 -18.69 11.25
N PHE A 850 -19.63 -19.42 12.12
CA PHE A 850 -18.17 -19.33 12.26
C PHE A 850 -17.47 -19.61 10.92
N PHE A 851 -17.88 -20.65 10.21
CA PHE A 851 -17.31 -21.01 8.92
C PHE A 851 -17.49 -19.91 7.87
N VAL A 852 -18.70 -19.37 7.72
CA VAL A 852 -18.99 -18.25 6.81
C VAL A 852 -18.09 -17.06 7.12
N GLN A 853 -17.98 -16.68 8.41
CA GLN A 853 -17.13 -15.57 8.86
C GLN A 853 -15.65 -15.81 8.54
N ALA A 854 -15.15 -17.01 8.80
CA ALA A 854 -13.76 -17.38 8.49
C ALA A 854 -13.45 -17.27 7.00
N GLN A 855 -14.41 -17.63 6.14
CA GLN A 855 -14.26 -17.49 4.69
C GLN A 855 -14.37 -16.02 4.23
N GLN A 856 -15.19 -15.17 4.87
CA GLN A 856 -15.26 -13.74 4.52
C GLN A 856 -13.93 -13.00 4.74
N ILE A 857 -13.10 -13.43 5.69
CA ILE A 857 -11.77 -12.83 5.93
C ILE A 857 -10.88 -12.90 4.68
N ILE A 858 -11.08 -13.87 3.79
CA ILE A 858 -10.34 -13.99 2.53
C ILE A 858 -10.45 -12.72 1.68
N ARG A 859 -11.57 -11.99 1.75
CA ARG A 859 -11.75 -10.69 1.07
C ARG A 859 -10.66 -9.68 1.42
N ARG A 860 -10.25 -9.66 2.70
CA ARG A 860 -9.18 -8.79 3.22
C ARG A 860 -7.79 -9.29 2.81
N ILE A 861 -7.61 -10.61 2.75
CA ILE A 861 -6.34 -11.23 2.29
C ILE A 861 -6.11 -10.91 0.81
N VAL A 862 -7.13 -11.04 -0.04
CA VAL A 862 -6.99 -10.76 -1.49
C VAL A 862 -6.65 -9.29 -1.76
N CYS A 863 -7.11 -8.35 -0.94
CA CYS A 863 -6.77 -6.93 -1.09
C CYS A 863 -5.29 -6.60 -0.91
N ILE A 864 -4.55 -7.41 -0.15
CA ILE A 864 -3.10 -7.24 0.04
C ILE A 864 -2.27 -8.08 -0.93
N ASP A 865 -2.92 -8.83 -1.82
CA ASP A 865 -2.28 -9.54 -2.92
C ASP A 865 -1.68 -8.55 -3.93
N LEU A 866 -0.55 -8.93 -4.53
CA LEU A 866 0.17 -8.18 -5.57
C LEU A 866 -0.72 -7.79 -6.76
N HIS A 867 -1.83 -8.50 -6.98
CA HIS A 867 -2.77 -8.19 -8.05
C HIS A 867 -3.75 -7.05 -7.76
N HIS A 868 -3.99 -6.76 -6.48
CA HIS A 868 -4.96 -5.75 -6.05
C HIS A 868 -4.29 -4.49 -5.48
N ARG A 869 -2.98 -4.54 -5.25
CA ARG A 869 -2.19 -3.45 -4.67
C ARG A 869 -0.81 -3.36 -5.32
N SER A 870 -0.25 -2.16 -5.44
CA SER A 870 1.17 -2.00 -5.76
C SER A 870 2.04 -2.63 -4.67
N ARG A 871 2.99 -3.46 -5.09
CA ARG A 871 3.99 -4.10 -4.23
C ARG A 871 5.35 -4.06 -4.92
N GLY A 872 6.42 -4.17 -4.13
CA GLY A 872 7.81 -4.15 -4.61
C GLY A 872 8.66 -3.01 -4.06
N THR A 873 8.11 -2.10 -3.26
CA THR A 873 8.89 -1.18 -2.42
C THR A 873 8.89 -1.67 -0.97
N LEU A 874 9.92 -1.33 -0.17
CA LEU A 874 9.96 -1.69 1.26
C LEU A 874 8.76 -1.13 2.03
N GLY A 875 8.30 0.07 1.67
CA GLY A 875 7.10 0.69 2.28
C GLY A 875 5.81 -0.08 1.95
N ASP A 876 5.65 -0.55 0.71
CA ASP A 876 4.50 -1.39 0.32
C ASP A 876 4.52 -2.73 1.07
N GLU A 877 5.69 -3.36 1.17
CA GLU A 877 5.85 -4.62 1.91
C GLU A 877 5.57 -4.44 3.41
N PHE A 878 6.00 -3.32 4.00
CA PHE A 878 5.69 -2.98 5.39
C PHE A 878 4.19 -2.80 5.62
N GLU A 879 3.49 -2.07 4.74
CA GLU A 879 2.05 -1.87 4.90
C GLU A 879 1.26 -3.18 4.70
N VAL A 880 1.69 -4.04 3.76
CA VAL A 880 1.12 -5.38 3.60
C VAL A 880 1.31 -6.20 4.87
N LEU A 881 2.50 -6.18 5.47
CA LEU A 881 2.76 -6.87 6.73
C LEU A 881 1.90 -6.33 7.89
N GLN A 882 1.70 -5.01 7.96
CA GLN A 882 0.85 -4.40 8.97
C GLN A 882 -0.62 -4.81 8.83
N ILE A 883 -1.15 -4.82 7.60
CA ILE A 883 -2.52 -5.28 7.33
C ILE A 883 -2.62 -6.79 7.62
N ALA A 884 -1.62 -7.58 7.22
CA ALA A 884 -1.57 -9.01 7.48
C ALA A 884 -1.54 -9.32 8.99
N HIS A 885 -0.82 -8.52 9.79
CA HIS A 885 -0.83 -8.64 11.25
C HIS A 885 -2.24 -8.44 11.81
N ARG A 886 -2.94 -7.40 11.33
CA ARG A 886 -4.31 -7.11 11.76
C ARG A 886 -5.28 -8.22 11.34
N VAL A 887 -5.16 -8.74 10.11
CA VAL A 887 -5.96 -9.88 9.63
C VAL A 887 -5.64 -11.17 10.40
N GLY A 888 -4.37 -11.40 10.76
CA GLY A 888 -3.94 -12.53 11.57
C GLY A 888 -4.52 -12.50 12.99
N ALA A 889 -4.46 -11.34 13.66
CA ALA A 889 -5.08 -11.14 14.98
C ALA A 889 -6.61 -11.31 14.94
N ASP A 890 -7.25 -10.94 13.82
CA ASP A 890 -8.67 -11.15 13.63
C ASP A 890 -9.01 -12.63 13.43
N LEU A 891 -8.20 -13.38 12.67
CA LEU A 891 -8.34 -14.84 12.57
C LEU A 891 -8.16 -15.52 13.94
N GLU A 892 -7.23 -15.03 14.74
CA GLU A 892 -7.03 -15.48 16.13
C GLU A 892 -8.28 -15.28 16.98
N THR A 893 -8.77 -14.04 16.99
CA THR A 893 -9.94 -13.66 17.76
C THR A 893 -11.15 -14.49 17.34
N LEU A 894 -11.34 -14.70 16.04
CA LEU A 894 -12.42 -15.53 15.51
C LEU A 894 -12.29 -16.99 15.97
N TRP A 895 -11.08 -17.56 15.95
CA TRP A 895 -10.85 -18.91 16.44
C TRP A 895 -11.11 -19.06 17.95
N ASN A 896 -10.80 -18.03 18.73
CA ASN A 896 -11.03 -18.01 20.17
C ASN A 896 -12.52 -17.88 20.51
N CYS A 897 -13.27 -17.19 19.64
CA CYS A 897 -14.72 -17.08 19.71
C CYS A 897 -15.46 -18.24 19.02
N ARG A 898 -14.77 -19.29 18.57
CA ARG A 898 -15.42 -20.42 17.89
C ARG A 898 -16.40 -21.14 18.83
N PRO A 899 -17.51 -21.68 18.31
CA PRO A 899 -18.48 -22.37 19.14
C PRO A 899 -17.88 -23.70 19.66
N PRO A 900 -18.05 -24.05 20.95
CA PRO A 900 -17.49 -25.28 21.53
C PRO A 900 -17.91 -26.56 20.82
N VAL A 901 -19.09 -26.57 20.20
CA VAL A 901 -19.60 -27.71 19.41
C VAL A 901 -18.63 -28.10 18.28
N LEU A 902 -17.86 -27.13 17.74
CA LEU A 902 -16.88 -27.39 16.69
C LEU A 902 -15.71 -28.26 17.17
N ASP A 903 -15.39 -28.26 18.48
CA ASP A 903 -14.23 -28.97 19.05
C ASP A 903 -14.43 -30.50 19.16
N VAL A 904 -15.62 -30.99 18.82
CA VAL A 904 -15.98 -32.42 18.83
C VAL A 904 -15.63 -33.11 17.49
N TYR A 905 -15.06 -32.39 16.52
CA TYR A 905 -14.77 -32.87 15.16
C TYR A 905 -13.95 -34.17 15.07
N ASP A 906 -13.14 -34.49 16.09
CA ASP A 906 -12.31 -35.69 16.17
C ASP A 906 -12.89 -36.81 17.05
N ARG A 907 -13.95 -36.53 17.81
CA ARG A 907 -14.53 -37.41 18.84
C ARG A 907 -16.04 -37.59 18.66
N PRO A 908 -16.50 -38.30 17.61
CA PRO A 908 -17.94 -38.51 17.37
C PRO A 908 -18.64 -39.18 18.56
N GLU A 909 -17.92 -39.95 19.37
CA GLU A 909 -18.41 -40.59 20.59
C GLU A 909 -19.04 -39.62 21.60
N GLU A 910 -18.56 -38.38 21.70
CA GLU A 910 -19.10 -37.38 22.63
C GLU A 910 -20.49 -36.88 22.22
N LEU A 911 -20.89 -37.11 20.96
CA LEU A 911 -22.23 -36.77 20.47
C LEU A 911 -23.22 -37.94 20.57
N LEU A 912 -22.75 -39.16 20.86
CA LEU A 912 -23.59 -40.37 20.84
C LEU A 912 -24.62 -40.42 21.96
N ASP A 913 -24.40 -39.67 23.04
CA ASP A 913 -25.37 -39.53 24.13
C ASP A 913 -26.63 -38.75 23.70
N SER A 914 -26.53 -37.94 22.64
CA SER A 914 -27.61 -37.07 22.17
C SER A 914 -28.04 -37.34 20.72
N LEU A 915 -27.15 -37.87 19.87
CA LEU A 915 -27.34 -38.08 18.45
C LEU A 915 -27.07 -39.54 18.08
N SER A 916 -27.80 -40.05 17.08
CA SER A 916 -27.49 -41.36 16.50
C SER A 916 -26.12 -41.34 15.82
N GLN A 917 -25.40 -42.47 15.84
CA GLN A 917 -24.08 -42.65 15.21
C GLN A 917 -23.96 -42.00 13.83
N SER A 918 -24.91 -42.27 12.92
CA SER A 918 -24.88 -41.72 11.56
C SER A 918 -24.95 -40.19 11.49
N VAL A 919 -25.67 -39.56 12.41
CA VAL A 919 -25.83 -38.10 12.49
C VAL A 919 -24.60 -37.49 13.16
N ALA A 920 -24.11 -38.09 14.24
CA ALA A 920 -22.88 -37.69 14.91
C ALA A 920 -21.67 -37.70 13.95
N ASP A 921 -21.55 -38.77 13.16
CA ASP A 921 -20.50 -38.90 12.15
C ASP A 921 -20.61 -37.80 11.09
N GLU A 922 -21.80 -37.55 10.52
CA GLU A 922 -21.99 -36.54 9.47
C GLU A 922 -21.76 -35.10 9.99
N VAL A 923 -22.12 -34.82 11.25
CA VAL A 923 -21.80 -33.56 11.93
C VAL A 923 -20.29 -33.39 12.09
N CYS A 924 -19.59 -34.42 12.57
CA CYS A 924 -18.12 -34.38 12.71
C CYS A 924 -17.43 -34.22 11.35
N ARG A 925 -17.91 -34.88 10.30
CA ARG A 925 -17.42 -34.68 8.92
C ARG A 925 -17.56 -33.23 8.46
N THR A 926 -18.70 -32.62 8.76
CA THR A 926 -18.94 -31.20 8.45
C THR A 926 -17.96 -30.30 9.20
N PHE A 927 -17.72 -30.56 10.48
CA PHE A 927 -16.78 -29.79 11.30
C PHE A 927 -15.32 -29.94 10.86
N ARG A 928 -14.89 -31.13 10.43
CA ARG A 928 -13.55 -31.34 9.83
C ARG A 928 -13.37 -30.50 8.57
N GLN A 929 -14.38 -30.41 7.71
CA GLN A 929 -14.35 -29.57 6.51
C GLN A 929 -14.23 -28.08 6.86
N TYR A 930 -14.97 -27.60 7.87
CA TYR A 930 -14.87 -26.22 8.34
C TYR A 930 -13.49 -25.92 8.93
N LYS A 931 -12.95 -26.82 9.78
CA LYS A 931 -11.61 -26.68 10.35
C LYS A 931 -10.52 -26.69 9.27
N ALA A 932 -10.58 -27.60 8.30
CA ALA A 932 -9.62 -27.66 7.20
C ALA A 932 -9.63 -26.39 6.35
N ASN A 933 -10.81 -25.83 6.05
CA ASN A 933 -10.93 -24.57 5.31
C ASN A 933 -10.48 -23.34 6.13
N PHE A 934 -10.65 -23.36 7.46
CA PHE A 934 -10.07 -22.33 8.34
C PHE A 934 -8.53 -22.35 8.27
N LEU A 935 -7.91 -23.54 8.43
CA LEU A 935 -6.46 -23.71 8.31
C LEU A 935 -5.95 -23.28 6.93
N ALA A 936 -6.70 -23.57 5.87
CA ALA A 936 -6.37 -23.12 4.52
C ALA A 936 -6.36 -21.59 4.38
N THR A 937 -7.30 -20.88 5.01
CA THR A 937 -7.33 -19.41 5.06
C THR A 937 -6.06 -18.85 5.72
N PHE A 938 -5.60 -19.49 6.79
CA PHE A 938 -4.35 -19.11 7.47
C PHE A 938 -3.12 -19.29 6.56
N ILE A 939 -2.97 -20.47 5.93
CA ILE A 939 -1.86 -20.72 5.00
C ILE A 939 -1.92 -19.76 3.81
N TYR A 940 -3.12 -19.43 3.32
CA TYR A 940 -3.31 -18.46 2.25
C TYR A 940 -2.88 -17.04 2.65
N LEU A 941 -3.21 -16.58 3.86
CA LEU A 941 -2.69 -15.31 4.40
C LEU A 941 -1.16 -15.31 4.41
N HIS A 942 -0.54 -16.40 4.87
CA HIS A 942 0.92 -16.49 4.90
C HIS A 942 1.52 -16.38 3.50
N ARG A 943 0.95 -17.10 2.53
CA ARG A 943 1.38 -17.07 1.14
C ARG A 943 1.22 -15.70 0.49
N VAL A 944 0.18 -14.96 0.83
CA VAL A 944 -0.04 -13.63 0.24
C VAL A 944 0.83 -12.58 0.92
N ALA A 945 0.85 -12.54 2.25
CA ALA A 945 1.54 -11.50 3.00
C ALA A 945 3.06 -11.65 2.96
N PHE A 946 3.57 -12.87 3.12
CA PHE A 946 5.00 -13.14 3.36
C PHE A 946 5.74 -13.63 2.12
N ALA A 947 5.40 -13.10 0.94
CA ALA A 947 5.86 -13.50 -0.40
C ALA A 947 7.35 -13.88 -0.52
N ILE A 948 8.18 -13.23 0.29
CA ILE A 948 9.64 -13.20 0.22
C ILE A 948 10.28 -13.98 1.39
N TYR A 949 9.49 -14.44 2.37
CA TYR A 949 10.00 -15.08 3.59
C TYR A 949 9.87 -16.61 3.54
N PRO A 950 10.78 -17.33 4.22
CA PRO A 950 10.67 -18.77 4.36
C PRO A 950 9.41 -19.15 5.13
N ARG A 951 8.95 -20.38 4.87
CA ARG A 951 7.83 -21.02 5.58
C ARG A 951 8.09 -21.00 7.08
N THR A 952 7.06 -20.64 7.85
CA THR A 952 7.08 -20.77 9.31
C THR A 952 6.79 -22.21 9.71
N ASP A 953 7.29 -22.65 10.86
CA ASP A 953 6.97 -23.97 11.43
C ASP A 953 5.46 -24.17 11.62
N ARG A 954 4.72 -23.06 11.73
CA ARG A 954 3.27 -23.07 11.89
C ARG A 954 2.51 -23.32 10.60
N VAL A 955 3.01 -22.85 9.48
CA VAL A 955 2.51 -23.28 8.17
C VAL A 955 2.76 -24.78 7.99
N ASN A 956 3.93 -25.28 8.41
CA ASN A 956 4.21 -26.72 8.37
C ASN A 956 3.22 -27.52 9.24
N ARG A 957 2.95 -27.06 10.48
CA ARG A 957 1.93 -27.68 11.36
C ARG A 957 0.52 -27.62 10.78
N ALA A 958 0.12 -26.49 10.20
CA ALA A 958 -1.19 -26.36 9.56
C ALA A 958 -1.35 -27.29 8.34
N VAL A 959 -0.28 -27.49 7.57
CA VAL A 959 -0.23 -28.50 6.50
C VAL A 959 -0.41 -29.91 7.06
N ASP A 960 0.29 -30.25 8.14
CA ASP A 960 0.15 -31.55 8.81
C ASP A 960 -1.27 -31.77 9.33
N GLU A 961 -1.90 -30.77 9.95
CA GLU A 961 -3.28 -30.86 10.40
C GLU A 961 -4.28 -31.06 9.25
N ILE A 962 -4.11 -30.35 8.13
CA ILE A 962 -4.97 -30.56 6.95
C ILE A 962 -4.83 -32.00 6.44
N ILE A 963 -3.61 -32.55 6.39
CA ILE A 963 -3.35 -33.94 6.00
C ILE A 963 -3.99 -34.91 7.00
N GLN A 964 -3.89 -34.67 8.30
CA GLN A 964 -4.49 -35.50 9.33
C GLN A 964 -6.02 -35.51 9.22
N LEU A 965 -6.65 -34.35 9.07
CA LEU A 965 -8.09 -34.22 8.87
C LEU A 965 -8.56 -34.96 7.62
N ALA A 966 -7.84 -34.81 6.50
CA ALA A 966 -8.16 -35.51 5.26
C ALA A 966 -7.95 -37.03 5.39
N THR A 967 -6.91 -37.47 6.12
CA THR A 967 -6.64 -38.89 6.38
C THR A 967 -7.73 -39.51 7.25
N ALA A 968 -8.14 -38.84 8.32
CA ALA A 968 -9.23 -39.29 9.19
C ALA A 968 -10.55 -39.42 8.41
N GLU A 969 -10.82 -38.47 7.52
CA GLU A 969 -12.02 -38.47 6.68
C GLU A 969 -12.02 -39.65 5.69
N SER A 970 -10.89 -39.86 4.99
CA SER A 970 -10.68 -40.97 4.05
C SER A 970 -10.77 -42.34 4.75
N ALA A 971 -10.23 -42.45 5.98
CA ALA A 971 -10.28 -43.68 6.77
C ALA A 971 -11.70 -44.01 7.29
N SER A 972 -12.49 -43.01 7.65
CA SER A 972 -13.81 -43.19 8.28
C SER A 972 -14.91 -43.66 7.32
N THR A 973 -14.78 -43.42 6.00
CA THR A 973 -15.95 -43.46 5.12
C THR A 973 -15.97 -44.58 4.06
N GLN A 974 -14.87 -45.31 3.81
CA GLN A 974 -14.71 -46.13 2.58
C GLN A 974 -14.99 -45.36 1.26
N ARG A 975 -15.19 -44.04 1.32
CA ARG A 975 -15.53 -43.14 0.21
C ARG A 975 -14.41 -42.13 -0.02
N HIS A 976 -14.43 -41.54 -1.21
CA HIS A 976 -13.55 -40.45 -1.61
C HIS A 976 -13.74 -39.21 -0.72
N LEU A 977 -12.67 -38.43 -0.58
CA LEU A 977 -12.67 -37.20 0.20
C LEU A 977 -13.66 -36.15 -0.40
N PRO A 978 -14.41 -35.39 0.43
CA PRO A 978 -15.36 -34.39 -0.07
C PRO A 978 -14.72 -33.28 -0.91
N VAL A 979 -15.47 -32.71 -1.86
CA VAL A 979 -15.05 -31.61 -2.74
C VAL A 979 -14.49 -30.41 -1.98
N SER A 980 -15.03 -30.13 -0.80
CA SER A 980 -14.63 -29.00 0.06
C SER A 980 -13.17 -29.07 0.55
N PHE A 981 -12.52 -30.24 0.45
CA PHE A 981 -11.09 -30.41 0.73
C PHE A 981 -10.18 -30.02 -0.44
N PHE A 982 -10.70 -29.79 -1.65
CA PHE A 982 -9.87 -29.38 -2.80
C PHE A 982 -9.06 -28.12 -2.51
N TRP A 983 -9.71 -27.07 -1.99
CA TRP A 983 -9.02 -25.82 -1.65
C TRP A 983 -7.97 -25.99 -0.52
N PRO A 984 -8.30 -26.61 0.63
CA PRO A 984 -7.31 -26.93 1.67
C PRO A 984 -6.12 -27.74 1.16
N LEU A 985 -6.37 -28.80 0.37
CA LEU A 985 -5.31 -29.64 -0.17
C LEU A 985 -4.47 -28.90 -1.22
N PHE A 986 -5.10 -28.08 -2.07
CA PHE A 986 -4.39 -27.25 -3.04
C PHE A 986 -3.41 -26.30 -2.34
N ILE A 987 -3.87 -25.55 -1.34
CA ILE A 987 -3.03 -24.61 -0.59
C ILE A 987 -1.96 -25.34 0.23
N ALA A 988 -2.33 -26.43 0.90
CA ALA A 988 -1.38 -27.25 1.64
C ALA A 988 -0.32 -27.89 0.73
N GLY A 989 -0.68 -28.29 -0.50
CA GLY A 989 0.25 -28.88 -1.47
C GLY A 989 1.30 -27.89 -1.97
N LEU A 990 0.95 -26.61 -2.04
CA LEU A 990 1.87 -25.55 -2.42
C LEU A 990 2.88 -25.23 -1.31
N GLU A 991 2.50 -25.36 -0.04
CA GLU A 991 3.36 -25.09 1.12
C GLU A 991 3.94 -26.36 1.78
N GLY A 992 3.56 -27.55 1.32
CA GLY A 992 4.02 -28.82 1.86
C GLY A 992 5.46 -29.18 1.47
N THR A 993 6.07 -30.04 2.28
CA THR A 993 7.33 -30.72 1.94
C THR A 993 7.13 -31.66 0.74
N LEU A 994 8.22 -32.13 0.15
CA LEU A 994 8.15 -33.02 -1.02
C LEU A 994 7.37 -34.31 -0.74
N THR A 995 7.45 -34.86 0.47
CA THR A 995 6.72 -36.07 0.89
C THR A 995 5.24 -35.79 1.08
N GLN A 996 4.89 -34.73 1.82
CA GLN A 996 3.52 -34.27 2.01
C GLN A 996 2.85 -33.93 0.67
N ARG A 997 3.54 -33.20 -0.21
CA ARG A 997 3.06 -32.82 -1.54
C ARG A 997 2.74 -34.04 -2.40
N ARG A 998 3.58 -35.09 -2.38
CA ARG A 998 3.29 -36.34 -3.10
C ARG A 998 2.01 -36.99 -2.59
N TRP A 999 1.82 -37.05 -1.27
CA TRP A 999 0.60 -37.59 -0.67
C TRP A 999 -0.63 -36.77 -1.09
N ILE A 1000 -0.54 -35.43 -1.01
CA ILE A 1000 -1.62 -34.50 -1.40
C ILE A 1000 -1.98 -34.67 -2.87
N VAL A 1001 -0.99 -34.70 -3.76
CA VAL A 1001 -1.21 -34.88 -5.21
C VAL A 1001 -1.85 -36.23 -5.50
N GLN A 1002 -1.42 -37.31 -4.82
CA GLN A 1002 -2.04 -38.64 -4.96
C GLN A 1002 -3.51 -38.63 -4.50
N GLU A 1003 -3.82 -37.94 -3.40
CA GLU A 1003 -5.19 -37.86 -2.90
C GLU A 1003 -6.07 -37.01 -3.82
N MET A 1004 -5.57 -35.86 -4.30
CA MET A 1004 -6.29 -35.05 -5.30
C MET A 1004 -6.47 -35.79 -6.65
N GLN A 1005 -5.52 -36.64 -7.04
CA GLN A 1005 -5.67 -37.54 -8.20
C GLN A 1005 -6.80 -38.55 -7.97
N ARG A 1006 -6.92 -39.13 -6.77
CA ARG A 1006 -8.03 -40.02 -6.40
C ARG A 1006 -9.37 -39.30 -6.43
N MET A 1007 -9.42 -38.05 -5.95
CA MET A 1007 -10.62 -37.21 -6.03
C MET A 1007 -10.96 -36.79 -7.47
N ALA A 1008 -9.99 -36.79 -8.39
CA ALA A 1008 -10.19 -36.41 -9.80
C ALA A 1008 -10.49 -37.61 -10.71
N ALA A 1009 -10.26 -38.85 -10.26
CA ALA A 1009 -10.42 -40.07 -11.04
C ALA A 1009 -11.89 -40.32 -11.44
N SER A 1010 -12.14 -40.91 -12.61
CA SER A 1010 -13.49 -41.09 -13.17
C SER A 1010 -14.35 -42.12 -12.42
N ASP A 1011 -13.77 -42.94 -11.54
CA ASP A 1011 -14.49 -43.94 -10.74
C ASP A 1011 -15.09 -43.34 -9.44
N SER A 1012 -14.83 -42.07 -9.14
CA SER A 1012 -15.44 -41.38 -8.00
C SER A 1012 -16.92 -41.12 -8.26
N ASP A 1013 -17.76 -41.18 -7.22
CA ASP A 1013 -19.17 -40.80 -7.30
C ASP A 1013 -19.32 -39.43 -7.99
N MET A 1014 -19.98 -39.38 -9.16
CA MET A 1014 -20.05 -38.19 -10.02
C MET A 1014 -20.71 -37.00 -9.30
N THR A 1015 -21.51 -37.28 -8.28
CA THR A 1015 -22.21 -36.32 -7.40
C THR A 1015 -21.25 -35.54 -6.51
N GLN A 1016 -20.04 -36.09 -6.25
CA GLN A 1016 -19.01 -35.49 -5.40
C GLN A 1016 -17.75 -35.12 -6.17
N ARG A 1017 -17.81 -35.03 -7.49
CA ARG A 1017 -16.64 -34.67 -8.30
C ARG A 1017 -16.51 -33.16 -8.40
N HIS A 1018 -15.32 -32.65 -8.10
CA HIS A 1018 -15.02 -31.23 -8.31
C HIS A 1018 -15.08 -30.88 -9.81
N PRO A 1019 -15.83 -29.85 -10.25
CA PRO A 1019 -16.08 -29.57 -11.67
C PRO A 1019 -14.81 -29.33 -12.50
N ASN A 1020 -13.79 -28.74 -11.87
CA ASN A 1020 -12.49 -28.45 -12.49
C ASN A 1020 -11.36 -29.33 -11.91
N ALA A 1021 -11.65 -30.50 -11.33
CA ALA A 1021 -10.67 -31.33 -10.60
C ALA A 1021 -9.34 -31.50 -11.36
N SER A 1022 -9.40 -31.91 -12.63
CA SER A 1022 -8.22 -32.14 -13.47
C SER A 1022 -7.44 -30.86 -13.75
N LYS A 1023 -8.11 -29.72 -13.92
CA LYS A 1023 -7.46 -28.42 -14.12
C LYS A 1023 -6.78 -27.93 -12.84
N VAL A 1024 -7.44 -28.09 -11.69
CA VAL A 1024 -6.89 -27.72 -10.38
C VAL A 1024 -5.66 -28.55 -10.04
N LEU A 1025 -5.71 -29.86 -10.29
CA LEU A 1025 -4.56 -30.75 -10.10
C LEU A 1025 -3.38 -30.35 -11.00
N PHE A 1026 -3.64 -30.13 -12.29
CA PHE A 1026 -2.59 -29.70 -13.23
C PHE A 1026 -1.99 -28.34 -12.85
N LEU A 1027 -2.82 -27.42 -12.34
CA LEU A 1027 -2.37 -26.14 -11.82
C LEU A 1027 -1.45 -26.32 -10.61
N LEU A 1028 -1.80 -27.19 -9.66
CA LEU A 1028 -0.98 -27.49 -8.49
C LEU A 1028 0.39 -28.05 -8.91
N GLU A 1029 0.40 -29.04 -9.79
CA GLU A 1029 1.64 -29.66 -10.30
C GLU A 1029 2.53 -28.64 -11.01
N GLU A 1030 1.98 -27.77 -11.85
CA GLU A 1030 2.78 -26.77 -12.55
C GLU A 1030 3.28 -25.66 -11.61
N MET A 1031 2.44 -25.20 -10.67
CA MET A 1031 2.83 -24.18 -9.70
C MET A 1031 3.96 -24.68 -8.80
N THR A 1032 3.84 -25.91 -8.29
CA THR A 1032 4.87 -26.54 -7.45
C THR A 1032 6.16 -26.77 -8.24
N ARG A 1033 6.07 -27.24 -9.50
CA ARG A 1033 7.23 -27.37 -10.39
C ARG A 1033 7.96 -26.04 -10.60
N ARG A 1034 7.22 -24.93 -10.79
CA ARG A 1034 7.81 -23.59 -10.93
C ARG A 1034 8.45 -23.11 -9.64
N GLN A 1035 7.79 -23.32 -8.49
CA GLN A 1035 8.34 -22.98 -7.18
C GLN A 1035 9.66 -23.69 -6.91
N ASP A 1036 9.74 -24.98 -7.23
CA ASP A 1036 10.96 -25.77 -7.03
C ASP A 1036 12.09 -25.31 -7.96
N ALA A 1037 11.75 -24.92 -9.20
CA ALA A 1037 12.73 -24.44 -10.18
C ALA A 1037 13.25 -23.02 -9.88
N SER A 1038 12.38 -22.10 -9.46
CA SER A 1038 12.75 -20.70 -9.19
C SER A 1038 13.17 -20.44 -7.74
N ARG A 1039 12.90 -21.38 -6.83
CA ARG A 1039 13.01 -21.21 -5.36
C ARG A 1039 12.22 -20.01 -4.83
N THR A 1040 11.19 -19.57 -5.56
CA THR A 1040 10.31 -18.46 -5.20
C THR A 1040 8.86 -18.87 -5.38
N TRP A 1041 7.92 -18.17 -4.74
CA TRP A 1041 6.50 -18.51 -4.88
C TRP A 1041 5.99 -18.25 -6.30
N ALA A 1042 5.27 -19.25 -6.84
CA ALA A 1042 4.57 -19.12 -8.11
C ALA A 1042 3.23 -18.42 -7.90
N ASP A 1043 2.98 -17.39 -8.71
CA ASP A 1043 1.73 -16.65 -8.75
C ASP A 1043 0.65 -17.47 -9.47
N SER A 1044 -0.42 -17.80 -8.74
CA SER A 1044 -1.52 -18.63 -9.24
C SER A 1044 -2.27 -17.98 -10.40
N ARG A 1045 -2.34 -16.64 -10.46
CA ARG A 1045 -3.05 -15.91 -11.50
C ARG A 1045 -2.25 -15.92 -12.80
N CYS A 1046 -0.94 -15.72 -12.71
CA CYS A 1046 -0.04 -15.78 -13.85
C CYS A 1046 -0.03 -17.18 -14.48
N VAL A 1047 0.14 -18.23 -13.66
CA VAL A 1047 0.20 -19.61 -14.14
C VAL A 1047 -1.12 -20.03 -14.81
N ARG A 1048 -2.28 -19.69 -14.23
CA ARG A 1048 -3.58 -20.00 -14.85
C ARG A 1048 -3.78 -19.35 -16.21
N ARG A 1049 -3.34 -18.09 -16.38
CA ARG A 1049 -3.41 -17.37 -17.67
C ARG A 1049 -2.52 -17.98 -18.76
N GLU A 1050 -1.47 -18.68 -18.37
CA GLU A 1050 -0.56 -19.36 -19.31
C GLU A 1050 -1.05 -20.77 -19.67
N LEU A 1051 -1.60 -21.51 -18.69
CA LEU A 1051 -2.01 -22.90 -18.87
C LEU A 1051 -3.37 -23.06 -19.52
N PHE A 1052 -4.33 -22.18 -19.22
CA PHE A 1052 -5.73 -22.37 -19.62
C PHE A 1052 -6.22 -21.26 -20.53
N THR A 1053 -6.99 -21.64 -21.56
CA THR A 1053 -7.73 -20.69 -22.41
C THR A 1053 -8.82 -19.97 -21.61
N ASP A 1054 -9.44 -20.70 -20.68
CA ASP A 1054 -10.28 -20.17 -19.62
C ASP A 1054 -9.44 -20.02 -18.35
N PHE A 1055 -8.98 -18.79 -18.10
CA PHE A 1055 -8.09 -18.46 -16.98
C PHE A 1055 -8.84 -18.41 -15.64
N TYR A 1056 -10.16 -18.57 -15.63
CA TYR A 1056 -11.01 -18.60 -14.45
C TYR A 1056 -11.28 -20.05 -14.02
N VAL A 1057 -10.28 -20.63 -13.34
CA VAL A 1057 -10.42 -21.95 -12.72
C VAL A 1057 -10.76 -21.74 -11.25
N LEU A 1058 -11.98 -22.13 -10.85
CA LEU A 1058 -12.41 -22.23 -9.45
C LEU A 1058 -11.68 -23.39 -8.77
N ILE A 1059 -11.09 -23.12 -7.60
CA ILE A 1059 -10.21 -24.02 -6.81
C ILE A 1059 -10.87 -24.33 -5.47
#